data_AF-A0A524P6I2-F1
#
_entry.id   AF-A0A524P6I2-F1
#
_cell.length_a   1.000
_cell.length_b   1.000
_cell.length_c   1.000
_cell.angle_alpha   90.00
_cell.angle_beta   90.00
_cell.angle_gamma   90.00
#
_symmetry.space_group_name_H-M   'P 1'
#
loop_
_entity.id
_entity.type
_entity.pdbx_description
1 polymer ?
#
loop_
_entity_poly.entity_id
_entity_poly.type
_entity_poly.pdbx_seq_one_letter_code
_entity_poly.pdbx_strand_id
1 'polypeptide(L)'
;MKRCAELYRVDPETYSRFPEETNCFLRALYDTKFSSFGLDLLTNMVKLVDSGEEGFSRVDLALYAASWTIDTHMPFASKWDPKPSFNDYIPVEIVKRPPDDIHPSLLTKYVKRAAKFFGACDVGITPIDERWIMKNTAKISGKSTPSVESSESSETSDISEKNTPTIRKTPVVLPDGVTNAIVIAIEMDPTGIQCAPKFLEVASVGLGYSQMAAISATMAQFIRNLGYIAIPSTNDTGLSIPLAIDAGLGAQGRNGILLTKKWGSRIRLCKVFTNMPLDHDTPDEAFITKINDFCRGCRRCADACEAKAISFADEPSGEAVCSSNNPGVCKWYVNSNDCYGIWMKYGTDCGKCIQACPFSKSPESWTSEDFGTLNAYSTVTEIPHMMEKLDDIDKWNILFQWIVPDPLKTYFISHLNSISALKLVFPTDISEANLLTLAPQAHVIIGWRPSETLLRAASQLRLFINPGVGVQHLIPLFRMIAKEPGRKREITLINGHGNTFFTAQHAVALLLSLINRIIPHHEWMKAGKWRTGDKDAKSIPLRRKVVGLLGYGHINQQVHQLLGSFPIGFAILRQSWENQMFFNQLPSEFQRYTPETLHEFLQKTDFLIIALPQTEKTVGMIGETELDLLKSDAFIINISRGPIIKEQALYSALKNRRVGGAAIDVWYEYEPESDDEGRKYPYHHPFHELDNVVLSPHRAASPFDDLEWWDEVIENLMRLAQNRTDFLNQVDISKEY
;
A
#
# COMPACT_ATOMS: atom_id res chain seq x y z
N MET A 1 -22.70 11.70 -14.22
CA MET A 1 -21.57 12.29 -13.45
C MET A 1 -20.88 13.30 -14.34
N LYS A 2 -20.38 14.40 -13.76
CA LYS A 2 -19.65 15.42 -14.52
C LYS A 2 -18.26 14.89 -14.89
N ARG A 3 -17.78 15.19 -16.08
CA ARG A 3 -16.40 15.02 -16.52
C ARG A 3 -15.59 16.29 -16.25
N CYS A 4 -14.28 16.19 -16.38
CA CYS A 4 -13.31 17.26 -16.29
C CYS A 4 -13.75 18.49 -17.08
N ALA A 5 -14.36 18.31 -18.25
CA ALA A 5 -14.76 19.44 -19.07
C ALA A 5 -15.89 20.27 -18.45
N GLU A 6 -16.85 19.61 -17.79
CA GLU A 6 -17.90 20.32 -17.06
C GLU A 6 -17.36 20.89 -15.73
N LEU A 7 -16.44 20.18 -15.07
CA LEU A 7 -15.84 20.61 -13.80
C LEU A 7 -14.90 21.81 -13.95
N TYR A 8 -14.16 21.88 -15.06
CA TYR A 8 -13.26 22.98 -15.41
C TYR A 8 -13.86 23.95 -16.43
N ARG A 9 -15.19 23.93 -16.60
CA ARG A 9 -15.98 24.89 -17.39
C ARG A 9 -15.34 25.18 -18.76
N VAL A 10 -15.20 24.14 -19.57
CA VAL A 10 -14.69 24.27 -20.94
C VAL A 10 -15.70 25.04 -21.77
N ASP A 11 -15.26 26.17 -22.34
CA ASP A 11 -16.04 26.97 -23.27
C ASP A 11 -15.95 26.35 -24.68
N PRO A 12 -17.06 25.83 -25.23
CA PRO A 12 -17.06 25.21 -26.55
C PRO A 12 -16.84 26.19 -27.70
N GLU A 13 -17.04 27.49 -27.51
CA GLU A 13 -16.82 28.51 -28.55
C GLU A 13 -15.33 28.84 -28.71
N THR A 14 -14.59 28.78 -27.61
CA THR A 14 -13.16 29.13 -27.57
C THR A 14 -12.25 27.88 -27.63
N TYR A 15 -12.65 26.77 -27.01
CA TYR A 15 -11.81 25.58 -26.91
C TYR A 15 -11.74 24.79 -28.22
N SER A 16 -10.53 24.33 -28.57
CA SER A 16 -10.34 23.34 -29.63
C SER A 16 -9.30 22.30 -29.22
N ARG A 17 -9.29 21.12 -29.87
CA ARG A 17 -8.28 20.09 -29.58
C ARG A 17 -6.87 20.66 -29.71
N PHE A 18 -6.00 20.35 -28.75
CA PHE A 18 -4.68 20.96 -28.66
C PHE A 18 -3.76 20.50 -29.81
N PRO A 19 -3.19 21.42 -30.60
CA PRO A 19 -2.21 21.09 -31.64
C PRO A 19 -0.79 20.94 -31.04
N GLU A 20 -0.17 19.76 -31.19
CA GLU A 20 1.11 19.44 -30.53
C GLU A 20 2.23 20.41 -30.90
N GLU A 21 2.26 20.91 -32.15
CA GLU A 21 3.27 21.87 -32.61
C GLU A 21 3.27 23.20 -31.83
N THR A 22 2.21 23.49 -31.09
CA THR A 22 2.09 24.70 -30.27
C THR A 22 2.62 24.51 -28.85
N ASN A 23 2.93 23.27 -28.45
CA ASN A 23 3.65 22.98 -27.21
C ASN A 23 4.96 23.79 -27.17
N CYS A 24 5.31 24.36 -26.01
CA CYS A 24 6.53 25.15 -25.84
C CYS A 24 7.80 24.40 -26.24
N PHE A 25 7.88 23.08 -25.96
CA PHE A 25 9.04 22.26 -26.32
C PHE A 25 9.23 22.15 -27.84
N LEU A 26 8.15 21.98 -28.61
CA LEU A 26 8.22 21.94 -30.07
C LEU A 26 8.37 23.33 -30.68
N ARG A 27 7.71 24.35 -30.10
CA ARG A 27 7.87 25.75 -30.52
C ARG A 27 9.31 26.23 -30.43
N ALA A 28 10.06 25.84 -29.40
CA ALA A 28 11.48 26.18 -29.27
C ALA A 28 12.34 25.73 -30.47
N LEU A 29 11.88 24.73 -31.23
CA LEU A 29 12.58 24.24 -32.42
C LEU A 29 12.32 25.07 -33.68
N TYR A 30 11.32 25.97 -33.71
CA TYR A 30 11.03 26.76 -34.93
C TYR A 30 10.69 28.24 -34.71
N ASP A 31 10.22 28.62 -33.53
CA ASP A 31 9.81 29.99 -33.25
C ASP A 31 11.04 30.84 -32.88
N THR A 32 11.27 31.91 -33.63
CA THR A 32 12.44 32.79 -33.49
C THR A 32 12.46 33.58 -32.19
N LYS A 33 11.32 33.66 -31.47
CA LYS A 33 11.27 34.23 -30.11
C LYS A 33 12.07 33.38 -29.11
N PHE A 34 12.38 32.14 -29.48
CA PHE A 34 13.27 31.26 -28.76
C PHE A 34 14.69 31.37 -29.38
N SER A 35 15.45 32.41 -29.02
CA SER A 35 16.68 32.85 -29.73
C SER A 35 17.98 32.04 -29.55
N SER A 36 18.13 31.13 -28.57
CA SER A 36 19.41 30.41 -28.30
C SER A 36 19.24 29.00 -27.68
N PHE A 37 18.14 28.33 -28.01
CA PHE A 37 17.63 27.19 -27.23
C PHE A 37 18.39 25.88 -27.48
N GLY A 38 18.66 25.14 -26.40
CA GLY A 38 19.40 23.88 -26.38
C GLY A 38 20.91 24.03 -26.14
N LEU A 39 21.57 24.96 -26.85
CA LEU A 39 22.99 25.27 -26.65
C LEU A 39 23.25 25.90 -25.28
N ASP A 40 22.36 26.81 -24.85
CA ASP A 40 22.46 27.45 -23.53
C ASP A 40 22.30 26.45 -22.40
N LEU A 41 21.40 25.46 -22.55
CA LEU A 41 21.19 24.40 -21.57
C LEU A 41 22.48 23.59 -21.37
N LEU A 42 23.09 23.10 -22.45
CA LEU A 42 24.33 22.32 -22.39
C LEU A 42 25.50 23.16 -21.86
N THR A 43 25.61 24.41 -22.33
CA THR A 43 26.66 25.34 -21.87
C THR A 43 26.53 25.63 -20.37
N ASN A 44 25.30 25.82 -19.87
CA ASN A 44 25.05 26.06 -18.45
C ASN A 44 25.23 24.78 -17.61
N MET A 45 24.90 23.59 -18.13
CA MET A 45 25.21 22.33 -17.46
C MET A 45 26.72 22.16 -17.23
N VAL A 46 27.57 22.50 -18.22
CA VAL A 46 29.04 22.47 -18.06
C VAL A 46 29.46 23.43 -16.95
N LYS A 47 28.98 24.68 -16.98
CA LYS A 47 29.28 25.66 -15.92
C LYS A 47 28.84 25.20 -14.53
N LEU A 48 27.69 24.54 -14.43
CA LEU A 48 27.19 24.01 -13.16
C LEU A 48 28.10 22.91 -12.60
N VAL A 49 28.54 21.98 -13.45
CA VAL A 49 29.50 20.93 -13.03
C VAL A 49 30.83 21.55 -12.60
N ASP A 50 31.34 22.49 -13.39
CA ASP A 50 32.62 23.15 -13.12
C ASP A 50 32.57 24.07 -11.89
N SER A 51 31.38 24.52 -11.48
CA SER A 51 31.20 25.38 -10.31
C SER A 51 31.55 24.71 -8.97
N GLY A 52 31.46 23.37 -8.91
CA GLY A 52 31.60 22.61 -7.66
C GLY A 52 30.45 22.79 -6.66
N GLU A 53 29.36 23.46 -7.03
CA GLU A 53 28.17 23.62 -6.18
C GLU A 53 27.50 22.27 -5.88
N GLU A 54 27.04 22.10 -4.64
CA GLU A 54 26.38 20.87 -4.18
C GLU A 54 25.12 20.55 -5.00
N GLY A 55 25.01 19.29 -5.46
CA GLY A 55 23.92 18.79 -6.29
C GLY A 55 24.06 19.07 -7.80
N PHE A 56 25.23 19.59 -8.21
CA PHE A 56 25.64 19.71 -9.60
C PHE A 56 26.92 18.94 -9.92
N SER A 57 27.31 17.97 -9.08
CA SER A 57 28.54 17.22 -9.29
C SER A 57 28.48 16.38 -10.57
N ARG A 58 29.65 15.92 -11.04
CA ARG A 58 29.72 14.95 -12.15
C ARG A 58 28.96 13.65 -11.85
N VAL A 59 28.86 13.26 -10.58
CA VAL A 59 28.07 12.08 -10.15
C VAL A 59 26.58 12.37 -10.30
N ASP A 60 26.12 13.55 -9.88
CA ASP A 60 24.72 13.95 -10.03
C ASP A 60 24.33 14.04 -11.51
N LEU A 61 25.22 14.58 -12.36
CA LEU A 61 25.00 14.62 -13.81
C LEU A 61 24.98 13.21 -14.44
N ALA A 62 25.83 12.29 -13.96
CA ALA A 62 25.83 10.91 -14.44
C ALA A 62 24.53 10.18 -14.06
N LEU A 63 24.02 10.40 -12.84
CA LEU A 63 22.74 9.87 -12.39
C LEU A 63 21.57 10.48 -13.17
N TYR A 64 21.59 11.79 -13.41
CA TYR A 64 20.67 12.48 -14.30
C TYR A 64 20.64 11.78 -15.67
N ALA A 65 21.78 11.64 -16.35
CA ALA A 65 21.84 11.03 -17.67
C ALA A 65 21.35 9.57 -17.66
N ALA A 66 21.75 8.78 -16.65
CA ALA A 66 21.33 7.39 -16.50
C ALA A 66 19.81 7.26 -16.34
N SER A 67 19.16 8.18 -15.62
CA SER A 67 17.73 8.15 -15.36
C SER A 67 16.87 8.24 -16.63
N TRP A 68 17.36 8.89 -17.69
CA TRP A 68 16.67 9.08 -18.97
C TRP A 68 16.87 7.93 -19.97
N THR A 69 17.67 6.91 -19.61
CA THR A 69 18.13 5.88 -20.55
C THR A 69 16.99 5.18 -21.27
N ILE A 70 15.95 4.75 -20.55
CA ILE A 70 14.86 3.98 -21.16
C ILE A 70 14.00 4.85 -22.06
N ASP A 71 13.62 6.04 -21.60
CA ASP A 71 12.84 6.99 -22.41
C ASP A 71 13.57 7.37 -23.71
N THR A 72 14.89 7.63 -23.62
CA THR A 72 15.71 8.04 -24.77
C THR A 72 15.99 6.90 -25.74
N HIS A 73 16.25 5.70 -25.23
CA HIS A 73 16.75 4.58 -26.05
C HIS A 73 15.71 3.50 -26.35
N MET A 74 14.46 3.62 -25.87
CA MET A 74 13.36 2.71 -26.21
C MET A 74 12.30 3.37 -27.11
N PRO A 75 12.60 3.60 -28.41
CA PRO A 75 11.72 4.33 -29.34
C PRO A 75 10.43 3.59 -29.70
N PHE A 76 10.20 2.39 -29.16
CA PHE A 76 8.97 1.62 -29.36
C PHE A 76 7.92 1.84 -28.27
N ALA A 77 8.27 2.48 -27.15
CA ALA A 77 7.38 2.64 -26.01
C ALA A 77 6.07 3.39 -26.33
N SER A 78 6.09 4.28 -27.32
CA SER A 78 4.92 5.03 -27.81
C SER A 78 4.45 4.59 -29.20
N LYS A 79 4.96 3.47 -29.75
CA LYS A 79 4.51 2.98 -31.06
C LYS A 79 3.16 2.31 -30.91
N TRP A 80 2.20 2.75 -31.72
CA TRP A 80 0.84 2.19 -31.74
C TRP A 80 0.81 0.75 -32.27
N ASP A 81 1.73 0.41 -33.18
CA ASP A 81 1.89 -0.93 -33.75
C ASP A 81 3.37 -1.33 -33.77
N PRO A 82 3.92 -1.82 -32.64
CA PRO A 82 5.30 -2.29 -32.60
C PRO A 82 5.40 -3.62 -33.34
N LYS A 83 6.45 -3.77 -34.17
CA LYS A 83 6.73 -5.03 -34.86
C LYS A 83 6.92 -6.17 -33.86
N PRO A 84 6.45 -7.39 -34.16
CA PRO A 84 6.68 -8.56 -33.30
C PRO A 84 8.16 -8.78 -33.01
N SER A 85 8.46 -9.14 -31.76
CA SER A 85 9.79 -9.50 -31.28
C SER A 85 10.01 -11.02 -31.38
N PHE A 86 11.28 -11.46 -31.38
CA PHE A 86 11.65 -12.88 -31.29
C PHE A 86 11.07 -13.55 -30.03
N ASN A 87 10.84 -12.77 -28.97
CA ASN A 87 10.29 -13.27 -27.71
C ASN A 87 8.75 -13.25 -27.62
N ASP A 88 8.05 -12.86 -28.69
CA ASP A 88 6.58 -12.85 -28.72
C ASP A 88 6.03 -14.25 -29.06
N TYR A 89 6.13 -15.17 -28.09
CA TYR A 89 5.76 -16.59 -28.26
C TYR A 89 4.26 -16.88 -28.12
N ILE A 90 3.39 -15.86 -28.12
CA ILE A 90 1.95 -16.09 -27.97
C ILE A 90 1.35 -16.38 -29.35
N PRO A 91 0.64 -17.52 -29.53
CA PRO A 91 0.00 -17.87 -30.79
C PRO A 91 -0.91 -16.76 -31.34
N VAL A 92 -0.80 -16.48 -32.64
CA VAL A 92 -1.57 -15.43 -33.33
C VAL A 92 -3.08 -15.68 -33.22
N GLU A 93 -3.47 -16.96 -33.16
CA GLU A 93 -4.85 -17.40 -33.00
C GLU A 93 -5.45 -17.02 -31.64
N ILE A 94 -4.61 -16.89 -30.60
CA ILE A 94 -5.03 -16.48 -29.26
C ILE A 94 -5.18 -14.96 -29.20
N VAL A 95 -4.18 -14.20 -29.67
CA VAL A 95 -4.21 -12.73 -29.64
C VAL A 95 -5.23 -12.11 -30.62
N LYS A 96 -5.87 -12.90 -31.48
CA LYS A 96 -6.98 -12.44 -32.33
C LYS A 96 -8.36 -12.66 -31.72
N ARG A 97 -8.44 -13.33 -30.57
CA ARG A 97 -9.70 -13.72 -29.92
C ARG A 97 -9.74 -13.13 -28.53
N PRO A 98 -10.50 -12.03 -28.32
CA PRO A 98 -10.87 -11.60 -26.99
C PRO A 98 -11.45 -12.76 -26.17
N PRO A 99 -11.20 -12.84 -24.86
CA PRO A 99 -11.83 -13.84 -24.00
C PRO A 99 -13.32 -13.53 -23.85
N ASP A 100 -14.17 -14.37 -24.44
CA ASP A 100 -15.63 -14.22 -24.46
C ASP A 100 -16.28 -14.52 -23.09
N ASP A 101 -15.53 -15.11 -22.15
CA ASP A 101 -15.99 -15.60 -20.86
C ASP A 101 -15.68 -14.67 -19.67
N ILE A 102 -14.98 -13.55 -19.91
CA ILE A 102 -14.55 -12.64 -18.84
C ILE A 102 -15.40 -11.36 -18.84
N HIS A 103 -16.15 -11.16 -17.75
CA HIS A 103 -16.96 -9.97 -17.55
C HIS A 103 -16.09 -8.68 -17.46
N PRO A 104 -16.53 -7.51 -18.00
CA PRO A 104 -15.78 -6.25 -17.98
C PRO A 104 -15.27 -5.82 -16.59
N SER A 105 -16.05 -6.07 -15.54
CA SER A 105 -15.66 -5.77 -14.15
C SER A 105 -14.48 -6.61 -13.66
N LEU A 106 -14.30 -7.82 -14.18
CA LEU A 106 -13.14 -8.66 -13.89
C LEU A 106 -11.93 -8.27 -14.75
N LEU A 107 -12.13 -7.94 -16.04
CA LEU A 107 -11.09 -7.35 -16.89
C LEU A 107 -10.52 -6.07 -16.26
N THR A 108 -11.40 -5.23 -15.71
CA THR A 108 -11.02 -4.00 -14.99
C THR A 108 -10.08 -4.29 -13.83
N LYS A 109 -10.38 -5.31 -13.02
CA LYS A 109 -9.51 -5.74 -11.92
C LYS A 109 -8.17 -6.25 -12.42
N TYR A 110 -8.15 -7.02 -13.51
CA TYR A 110 -6.91 -7.52 -14.09
C TYR A 110 -6.04 -6.40 -14.65
N VAL A 111 -6.62 -5.45 -15.38
CA VAL A 111 -5.91 -4.28 -15.92
C VAL A 111 -5.31 -3.44 -14.80
N LYS A 112 -6.09 -3.12 -13.76
CA LYS A 112 -5.57 -2.34 -12.62
C LYS A 112 -4.46 -3.08 -11.89
N ARG A 113 -4.60 -4.40 -11.68
CA ARG A 113 -3.56 -5.22 -11.05
C ARG A 113 -2.30 -5.33 -11.91
N ALA A 114 -2.46 -5.47 -13.24
CA ALA A 114 -1.34 -5.50 -14.18
C ALA A 114 -0.58 -4.18 -14.18
N ALA A 115 -1.27 -3.03 -14.18
CA ALA A 115 -0.63 -1.72 -14.09
C ALA A 115 0.21 -1.58 -12.82
N LYS A 116 -0.31 -1.99 -11.65
CA LYS A 116 0.44 -2.01 -10.39
C LYS A 116 1.64 -2.98 -10.45
N PHE A 117 1.44 -4.17 -11.00
CA PHE A 117 2.51 -5.17 -11.19
C PHE A 117 3.65 -4.63 -12.04
N PHE A 118 3.37 -3.84 -13.08
CA PHE A 118 4.40 -3.22 -13.92
C PHE A 118 5.05 -1.98 -13.29
N GLY A 119 4.56 -1.48 -12.15
CA GLY A 119 5.20 -0.38 -11.41
C GLY A 119 4.39 0.91 -11.29
N ALA A 120 3.11 0.91 -11.66
CA ALA A 120 2.24 2.07 -11.41
C ALA A 120 2.06 2.32 -9.91
N CYS A 121 2.18 3.57 -9.47
CA CYS A 121 1.78 3.95 -8.11
C CYS A 121 0.26 4.14 -8.02
N ASP A 122 -0.40 4.55 -9.11
CA ASP A 122 -1.86 4.59 -9.24
C ASP A 122 -2.40 4.36 -10.65
N VAL A 123 -3.67 3.97 -10.77
CA VAL A 123 -4.31 3.71 -12.06
C VAL A 123 -5.81 4.01 -12.01
N GLY A 124 -6.27 4.78 -12.99
CA GLY A 124 -7.68 5.11 -13.18
C GLY A 124 -8.10 4.81 -14.62
N ILE A 125 -9.38 4.51 -14.81
CA ILE A 125 -9.93 4.18 -16.13
C ILE A 125 -11.09 5.12 -16.42
N THR A 126 -11.10 5.72 -17.60
CA THR A 126 -12.16 6.65 -18.01
C THR A 126 -12.61 6.36 -19.44
N PRO A 127 -13.87 6.67 -19.79
CA PRO A 127 -14.21 6.86 -21.19
C PRO A 127 -13.40 8.00 -21.78
N ILE A 128 -13.06 7.90 -23.07
CA ILE A 128 -12.34 8.95 -23.78
C ILE A 128 -13.28 10.15 -23.97
N ASP A 129 -12.74 11.34 -23.76
CA ASP A 129 -13.34 12.59 -24.18
C ASP A 129 -12.47 13.19 -25.30
N GLU A 130 -13.03 13.28 -26.50
CA GLU A 130 -12.33 13.73 -27.71
C GLU A 130 -11.71 15.13 -27.56
N ARG A 131 -12.24 15.96 -26.65
CA ARG A 131 -11.66 17.28 -26.35
C ARG A 131 -10.22 17.17 -25.86
N TRP A 132 -9.86 16.06 -25.21
CA TRP A 132 -8.53 15.81 -24.65
C TRP A 132 -7.58 15.07 -25.58
N ILE A 133 -8.06 14.58 -26.72
CA ILE A 133 -7.20 14.02 -27.75
C ILE A 133 -6.53 15.16 -28.52
N MET A 134 -5.23 15.03 -28.80
CA MET A 134 -4.50 16.06 -29.53
C MET A 134 -5.10 16.24 -30.93
N LYS A 135 -5.03 17.45 -31.48
CA LYS A 135 -5.48 17.71 -32.85
C LYS A 135 -4.61 16.94 -33.85
N ASN A 136 -3.31 17.05 -33.68
CA ASN A 136 -2.30 16.45 -34.54
C ASN A 136 -1.01 16.25 -33.73
N THR A 137 -0.18 15.28 -34.15
CA THR A 137 1.23 15.22 -33.77
C THR A 137 2.08 15.99 -34.76
N ALA A 138 3.24 16.48 -34.32
CA ALA A 138 4.10 17.32 -35.12
C ALA A 138 5.55 16.81 -35.13
N LYS A 139 6.13 16.69 -36.34
CA LYS A 139 7.55 16.41 -36.55
C LYS A 139 8.23 17.61 -37.18
N ILE A 140 9.29 18.10 -36.54
CA ILE A 140 10.04 19.28 -36.99
C ILE A 140 11.34 18.81 -37.65
N SER A 141 11.70 19.41 -38.77
CA SER A 141 12.90 19.06 -39.54
C SER A 141 13.61 20.33 -40.06
N GLY A 142 14.94 20.30 -40.17
CA GLY A 142 15.72 21.41 -40.72
C GLY A 142 16.33 22.38 -39.70
N LYS A 143 16.26 22.12 -38.39
CA LYS A 143 17.13 22.77 -37.39
C LYS A 143 18.07 21.70 -36.85
N SER A 144 19.37 21.89 -36.99
CA SER A 144 20.35 21.00 -36.36
C SER A 144 20.16 21.08 -34.85
N THR A 145 19.79 19.97 -34.22
CA THR A 145 20.07 19.78 -32.80
C THR A 145 21.58 19.91 -32.61
N PRO A 146 22.08 20.61 -31.59
CA PRO A 146 23.52 20.67 -31.35
C PRO A 146 24.00 19.23 -31.04
N SER A 147 24.63 18.58 -32.01
CA SER A 147 25.36 17.33 -31.80
C SER A 147 26.78 17.68 -31.38
N VAL A 148 27.21 17.15 -30.24
CA VAL A 148 28.62 17.22 -29.80
C VAL A 148 29.40 16.15 -30.58
N GLU A 149 29.72 16.39 -31.85
CA GLU A 149 30.77 15.62 -32.54
C GLU A 149 31.59 16.49 -33.49
N SER A 150 32.90 16.17 -33.50
CA SER A 150 34.02 16.61 -34.33
C SER A 150 34.63 18.01 -34.09
N SER A 151 35.37 18.13 -32.98
CA SER A 151 36.63 18.87 -33.01
C SER A 151 37.71 17.99 -33.68
N GLU A 152 37.63 17.82 -35.00
CA GLU A 152 38.74 17.39 -35.89
C GLU A 152 38.20 17.16 -37.31
N SER A 153 37.90 18.25 -38.01
CA SER A 153 38.22 18.36 -39.44
C SER A 153 38.04 19.81 -39.89
N SER A 154 39.16 20.38 -40.30
CA SER A 154 39.24 21.58 -41.09
C SER A 154 38.52 21.35 -42.43
N GLU A 155 37.45 22.09 -42.69
CA GLU A 155 37.18 22.64 -44.02
C GLU A 155 36.09 23.70 -43.94
N THR A 156 36.49 24.93 -44.23
CA THR A 156 35.63 26.07 -44.51
C THR A 156 34.71 25.73 -45.67
N SER A 157 33.43 25.50 -45.38
CA SER A 157 32.37 25.55 -46.39
C SER A 157 31.29 26.51 -45.93
N ASP A 158 30.91 27.39 -46.86
CA ASP A 158 29.96 28.49 -46.71
C ASP A 158 28.69 28.11 -45.95
N ILE A 159 28.55 28.63 -44.73
CA ILE A 159 27.30 28.62 -43.96
C ILE A 159 26.45 29.80 -44.45
N SER A 160 26.01 29.76 -45.70
CA SER A 160 25.02 30.70 -46.21
C SER A 160 24.09 30.02 -47.20
N GLU A 161 23.05 29.36 -46.69
CA GLU A 161 21.67 29.47 -47.18
C GLU A 161 20.72 28.47 -46.48
N LYS A 162 19.66 29.03 -45.88
CA LYS A 162 18.31 28.44 -45.69
C LYS A 162 18.22 27.06 -45.03
N ASN A 163 18.11 27.07 -43.71
CA ASN A 163 17.44 25.99 -42.97
C ASN A 163 16.24 26.59 -42.21
N THR A 164 15.18 26.95 -42.95
CA THR A 164 13.90 27.30 -42.33
C THR A 164 13.27 26.01 -41.80
N PRO A 165 12.96 25.92 -40.50
CA PRO A 165 12.37 24.71 -39.93
C PRO A 165 11.04 24.38 -40.63
N THR A 166 10.89 23.13 -41.05
CA THR A 166 9.64 22.61 -41.62
C THR A 166 8.89 21.82 -40.56
N ILE A 167 7.57 21.99 -40.50
CA ILE A 167 6.70 21.32 -39.52
C ILE A 167 5.74 20.40 -40.28
N ARG A 168 5.89 19.09 -40.09
CA ARG A 168 4.95 18.08 -40.61
C ARG A 168 3.94 17.71 -39.53
N LYS A 169 2.66 17.97 -39.80
CA LYS A 169 1.54 17.69 -38.90
C LYS A 169 0.82 16.41 -39.33
N THR A 170 0.52 15.53 -38.40
CA THR A 170 -0.22 14.28 -38.63
C THR A 170 -1.45 14.26 -37.73
N PRO A 171 -2.68 14.28 -38.26
CA PRO A 171 -3.88 14.24 -37.43
C PRO A 171 -3.87 13.04 -36.49
N VAL A 172 -4.25 13.26 -35.22
CA VAL A 172 -4.49 12.14 -34.28
C VAL A 172 -5.94 11.75 -34.41
N VAL A 173 -6.15 10.51 -34.87
CA VAL A 173 -7.46 9.86 -34.99
C VAL A 173 -7.31 8.48 -34.37
N LEU A 174 -8.02 8.25 -33.26
CA LEU A 174 -8.03 6.94 -32.63
C LEU A 174 -8.81 5.95 -33.50
N PRO A 175 -8.41 4.66 -33.57
CA PRO A 175 -9.15 3.65 -34.32
C PRO A 175 -10.58 3.48 -33.80
N ASP A 176 -11.49 3.09 -34.70
CA ASP A 176 -12.88 2.83 -34.36
C ASP A 176 -13.02 1.82 -33.21
N GLY A 177 -13.88 2.12 -32.24
CA GLY A 177 -14.15 1.28 -31.07
C GLY A 177 -13.17 1.48 -29.90
N VAL A 178 -12.05 2.20 -30.09
CA VAL A 178 -11.18 2.63 -28.98
C VAL A 178 -11.91 3.71 -28.19
N THR A 179 -12.45 3.33 -27.04
CA THR A 179 -13.36 4.17 -26.24
C THR A 179 -12.88 4.40 -24.81
N ASN A 180 -11.86 3.66 -24.38
CA ASN A 180 -11.37 3.68 -23.00
C ASN A 180 -9.94 4.21 -22.94
N ALA A 181 -9.66 5.06 -21.96
CA ALA A 181 -8.31 5.46 -21.57
C ALA A 181 -8.00 4.89 -20.18
N ILE A 182 -6.93 4.10 -20.10
CA ILE A 182 -6.33 3.67 -18.84
C ILE A 182 -5.22 4.66 -18.52
N VAL A 183 -5.38 5.46 -17.48
CA VAL A 183 -4.44 6.49 -17.06
C VAL A 183 -3.62 5.95 -15.89
N ILE A 184 -2.30 6.04 -16.02
CA ILE A 184 -1.35 5.40 -15.13
C ILE A 184 -0.47 6.49 -14.49
N ALA A 185 -0.41 6.49 -13.16
CA ALA A 185 0.40 7.41 -12.38
C ALA A 185 1.67 6.71 -11.86
N ILE A 186 2.78 7.45 -11.93
CA ILE A 186 4.10 7.04 -11.45
C ILE A 186 4.59 8.11 -10.48
N GLU A 187 4.96 7.74 -9.26
CA GLU A 187 5.51 8.69 -8.29
C GLU A 187 6.96 9.03 -8.67
N MET A 188 7.29 10.33 -8.62
CA MET A 188 8.66 10.82 -8.68
C MET A 188 9.29 10.74 -7.28
N ASP A 189 10.58 10.39 -7.22
CA ASP A 189 11.32 10.28 -5.96
C ASP A 189 11.23 11.59 -5.15
N PRO A 190 10.71 11.55 -3.91
CA PRO A 190 10.49 12.73 -3.10
C PRO A 190 11.78 13.44 -2.74
N THR A 191 12.88 12.71 -2.50
CA THR A 191 14.17 13.29 -2.14
C THR A 191 14.74 14.11 -3.30
N GLY A 192 14.70 13.55 -4.51
CA GLY A 192 15.14 14.24 -5.72
C GLY A 192 14.30 15.48 -6.00
N ILE A 193 12.97 15.40 -5.91
CA ILE A 193 12.10 16.58 -6.08
C ILE A 193 12.42 17.68 -5.07
N GLN A 194 12.80 17.33 -3.84
CA GLN A 194 13.20 18.31 -2.83
C GLN A 194 14.53 18.99 -3.14
N CYS A 195 15.32 18.47 -4.07
CA CYS A 195 16.54 19.10 -4.56
C CYS A 195 16.30 20.09 -5.69
N ALA A 196 15.05 20.34 -6.11
CA ALA A 196 14.74 21.33 -7.15
C ALA A 196 15.48 22.67 -6.92
N PRO A 197 16.19 23.23 -7.91
CA PRO A 197 16.25 22.85 -9.33
C PRO A 197 17.55 22.12 -9.72
N LYS A 198 18.09 21.25 -8.86
CA LYS A 198 19.41 20.60 -9.03
C LYS A 198 19.33 19.30 -9.84
N PHE A 199 20.46 18.72 -10.24
CA PHE A 199 20.49 17.53 -11.11
C PHE A 199 19.77 16.30 -10.52
N LEU A 200 19.72 16.15 -9.19
CA LEU A 200 18.98 15.06 -8.56
C LEU A 200 17.46 15.18 -8.76
N GLU A 201 16.92 16.40 -8.86
CA GLU A 201 15.53 16.61 -9.22
C GLU A 201 15.27 16.14 -10.64
N VAL A 202 16.12 16.55 -11.57
CA VAL A 202 16.04 16.12 -12.97
C VAL A 202 16.20 14.60 -13.11
N ALA A 203 17.01 13.96 -12.26
CA ALA A 203 17.14 12.51 -12.22
C ALA A 203 15.84 11.82 -11.75
N SER A 204 15.15 12.39 -10.76
CA SER A 204 13.84 11.93 -10.31
C SER A 204 12.80 12.04 -11.43
N VAL A 205 12.82 13.15 -12.18
CA VAL A 205 11.98 13.34 -13.36
C VAL A 205 12.29 12.31 -14.45
N GLY A 206 13.56 12.16 -14.82
CA GLY A 206 14.00 11.27 -15.89
C GLY A 206 13.69 9.81 -15.60
N LEU A 207 13.85 9.38 -14.34
CA LEU A 207 13.47 8.04 -13.91
C LEU A 207 11.97 7.81 -14.08
N GLY A 208 11.14 8.82 -13.73
CA GLY A 208 9.70 8.77 -13.95
C GLY A 208 9.32 8.60 -15.43
N TYR A 209 10.03 9.27 -16.34
CA TYR A 209 9.85 9.08 -17.80
C TYR A 209 10.26 7.68 -18.27
N SER A 210 11.40 7.20 -17.81
CA SER A 210 11.87 5.84 -18.10
C SER A 210 10.87 4.78 -17.63
N GLN A 211 10.28 4.97 -16.44
CA GLN A 211 9.22 4.12 -15.92
C GLN A 211 7.94 4.23 -16.74
N MET A 212 7.51 5.44 -17.11
CA MET A 212 6.35 5.66 -17.99
C MET A 212 6.47 4.86 -19.29
N ALA A 213 7.62 4.95 -19.96
CA ALA A 213 7.89 4.27 -21.22
C ALA A 213 7.83 2.74 -21.08
N ALA A 214 8.44 2.19 -20.03
CA ALA A 214 8.39 0.76 -19.75
C ALA A 214 6.94 0.29 -19.46
N ILE A 215 6.24 1.00 -18.56
CA ILE A 215 4.89 0.63 -18.11
C ILE A 215 3.87 0.76 -19.24
N SER A 216 3.91 1.83 -20.04
CA SER A 216 2.96 2.00 -21.15
C SER A 216 3.12 0.90 -22.18
N ALA A 217 4.36 0.54 -22.51
CA ALA A 217 4.67 -0.52 -23.48
C ALA A 217 4.20 -1.90 -23.00
N THR A 218 4.51 -2.26 -21.75
CA THR A 218 4.12 -3.56 -21.17
C THR A 218 2.62 -3.66 -20.98
N MET A 219 1.95 -2.58 -20.55
CA MET A 219 0.49 -2.54 -20.46
C MET A 219 -0.18 -2.71 -21.83
N ALA A 220 0.32 -2.01 -22.86
CA ALA A 220 -0.21 -2.19 -24.20
C ALA A 220 0.02 -3.60 -24.73
N GLN A 221 1.17 -4.23 -24.44
CA GLN A 221 1.40 -5.62 -24.82
C GLN A 221 0.48 -6.57 -24.08
N PHE A 222 0.27 -6.38 -22.77
CA PHE A 222 -0.66 -7.18 -21.98
C PHE A 222 -2.09 -7.15 -22.55
N ILE A 223 -2.60 -5.97 -22.90
CA ILE A 223 -3.93 -5.79 -23.48
C ILE A 223 -4.02 -6.41 -24.88
N ARG A 224 -2.98 -6.26 -25.72
CA ARG A 224 -2.91 -6.91 -27.04
C ARG A 224 -2.90 -8.43 -26.95
N ASN A 225 -2.21 -8.97 -25.95
CA ASN A 225 -2.19 -10.41 -25.69
C ASN A 225 -3.55 -10.96 -25.25
N LEU A 226 -4.45 -10.11 -24.76
CA LEU A 226 -5.84 -10.43 -24.45
C LEU A 226 -6.79 -10.23 -25.63
N GLY A 227 -6.28 -9.92 -26.83
CA GLY A 227 -7.10 -9.78 -28.03
C GLY A 227 -7.66 -8.39 -28.31
N TYR A 228 -7.23 -7.38 -27.57
CA TYR A 228 -7.76 -6.02 -27.67
C TYR A 228 -6.76 -5.04 -28.32
N ILE A 229 -7.27 -3.98 -28.92
CA ILE A 229 -6.45 -2.87 -29.41
C ILE A 229 -5.88 -2.13 -28.20
N ALA A 230 -4.59 -1.83 -28.22
CA ALA A 230 -3.94 -1.06 -27.16
C ALA A 230 -2.93 -0.09 -27.75
N ILE A 231 -3.14 1.20 -27.51
CA ILE A 231 -2.32 2.28 -28.02
C ILE A 231 -1.59 2.90 -26.83
N PRO A 232 -0.29 2.60 -26.63
CA PRO A 232 0.48 3.22 -25.57
C PRO A 232 0.73 4.68 -25.92
N SER A 233 0.74 5.52 -24.90
CA SER A 233 1.02 6.93 -25.06
C SER A 233 1.66 7.49 -23.79
N THR A 234 2.82 8.13 -23.94
CA THR A 234 3.52 8.81 -22.85
C THR A 234 3.01 10.24 -22.72
N ASN A 235 3.65 11.21 -23.38
CA ASN A 235 3.23 12.61 -23.40
C ASN A 235 2.49 13.03 -24.68
N ASP A 236 2.49 12.19 -25.71
CA ASP A 236 1.84 12.44 -27.00
C ASP A 236 0.34 12.08 -26.98
N THR A 237 -0.31 12.09 -28.16
CA THR A 237 -1.66 11.55 -28.46
C THR A 237 -2.84 12.21 -27.74
N GLY A 238 -2.80 12.38 -26.42
CA GLY A 238 -3.84 13.01 -25.62
C GLY A 238 -3.28 13.70 -24.37
N LEU A 239 -4.04 14.66 -23.85
CA LEU A 239 -3.67 15.48 -22.71
C LEU A 239 -3.80 14.68 -21.40
N SER A 240 -2.68 14.37 -20.75
CA SER A 240 -2.66 13.47 -19.59
C SER A 240 -3.43 13.98 -18.38
N ILE A 241 -3.36 15.27 -18.05
CA ILE A 241 -4.01 15.84 -16.86
C ILE A 241 -5.54 15.75 -16.91
N PRO A 242 -6.24 16.24 -17.96
CA PRO A 242 -7.70 16.13 -17.99
C PRO A 242 -8.18 14.68 -18.06
N LEU A 243 -7.46 13.79 -18.75
CA LEU A 243 -7.75 12.35 -18.72
C LEU A 243 -7.58 11.76 -17.32
N ALA A 244 -6.56 12.16 -16.56
CA ALA A 244 -6.35 11.71 -15.19
C ALA A 244 -7.45 12.21 -14.23
N ILE A 245 -7.94 13.44 -14.44
CA ILE A 245 -9.09 13.98 -13.70
C ILE A 245 -10.35 13.17 -14.02
N ASP A 246 -10.61 12.92 -15.31
CA ASP A 246 -11.72 12.07 -15.77
C ASP A 246 -11.65 10.66 -15.17
N ALA A 247 -10.44 10.11 -15.05
CA ALA A 247 -10.15 8.81 -14.44
C ALA A 247 -10.14 8.83 -12.89
N GLY A 248 -10.50 9.96 -12.25
CA GLY A 248 -10.61 10.06 -10.79
C GLY A 248 -9.28 10.11 -10.01
N LEU A 249 -8.15 10.33 -10.69
CA LEU A 249 -6.82 10.28 -10.06
C LEU A 249 -6.47 11.54 -9.26
N GLY A 250 -7.10 12.68 -9.56
CA GLY A 250 -6.77 13.93 -8.86
C GLY A 250 -7.44 15.17 -9.43
N ALA A 251 -6.85 16.32 -9.13
CA ALA A 251 -7.31 17.63 -9.56
C ALA A 251 -6.13 18.47 -10.06
N GLN A 252 -6.34 19.36 -11.02
CA GLN A 252 -5.30 20.28 -11.45
C GLN A 252 -5.06 21.35 -10.37
N GLY A 253 -3.79 21.52 -9.95
CA GLY A 253 -3.38 22.60 -9.05
C GLY A 253 -3.06 23.92 -9.77
N ARG A 254 -2.84 24.98 -8.98
CA ARG A 254 -2.40 26.31 -9.50
C ARG A 254 -1.11 26.23 -10.33
N ASN A 255 -0.20 25.33 -9.97
CA ASN A 255 1.05 25.11 -10.70
C ASN A 255 0.86 24.43 -12.08
N GLY A 256 -0.38 24.15 -12.49
CA GLY A 256 -0.68 23.55 -13.77
C GLY A 256 -0.47 22.03 -13.84
N ILE A 257 -0.12 21.38 -12.73
CA ILE A 257 0.15 19.94 -12.63
C ILE A 257 -1.00 19.24 -11.90
N LEU A 258 -1.20 17.94 -12.16
CA LEU A 258 -2.15 17.13 -11.40
C LEU A 258 -1.67 16.97 -9.96
N LEU A 259 -2.55 17.26 -9.00
CA LEU A 259 -2.43 16.95 -7.59
C LEU A 259 -3.22 15.69 -7.30
N THR A 260 -2.55 14.65 -6.80
CA THR A 260 -3.19 13.44 -6.28
C THR A 260 -3.34 13.54 -4.76
N LYS A 261 -4.24 12.72 -4.19
CA LYS A 261 -4.46 12.69 -2.74
C LYS A 261 -3.22 12.27 -1.95
N LYS A 262 -2.44 11.32 -2.47
CA LYS A 262 -1.34 10.70 -1.74
C LYS A 262 0.04 11.31 -2.07
N TRP A 263 0.24 11.73 -3.31
CA TRP A 263 1.57 12.14 -3.80
C TRP A 263 1.65 13.61 -4.23
N GLY A 264 0.53 14.34 -4.14
CA GLY A 264 0.46 15.71 -4.64
C GLY A 264 0.85 15.79 -6.10
N SER A 265 1.73 16.74 -6.45
CA SER A 265 2.22 16.91 -7.83
C SER A 265 3.51 16.13 -8.10
N ARG A 266 3.94 15.23 -7.22
CA ARG A 266 5.09 14.34 -7.44
C ARG A 266 4.71 13.13 -8.30
N ILE A 267 3.93 13.35 -9.35
CA ILE A 267 3.47 12.28 -10.22
C ILE A 267 3.75 12.58 -11.68
N ARG A 268 4.10 11.53 -12.40
CA ARG A 268 4.16 11.47 -13.86
C ARG A 268 3.00 10.60 -14.35
N LEU A 269 2.56 10.86 -15.57
CA LEU A 269 1.34 10.26 -16.13
C LEU A 269 1.62 9.72 -17.53
N CYS A 270 1.35 8.43 -17.73
CA CYS A 270 1.19 7.84 -19.05
C CYS A 270 -0.21 7.25 -19.21
N LYS A 271 -0.56 6.80 -20.40
CA LYS A 271 -1.88 6.24 -20.69
C LYS A 271 -1.84 5.19 -21.79
N VAL A 272 -2.83 4.31 -21.77
CA VAL A 272 -3.10 3.35 -22.84
C VAL A 272 -4.55 3.50 -23.29
N PHE A 273 -4.75 3.78 -24.58
CA PHE A 273 -6.09 3.82 -25.17
C PHE A 273 -6.46 2.43 -25.70
N THR A 274 -7.67 1.96 -25.41
CA THR A 274 -8.08 0.59 -25.75
C THR A 274 -9.57 0.48 -26.08
N ASN A 275 -9.91 -0.55 -26.85
CA ASN A 275 -11.29 -1.01 -27.05
C ASN A 275 -11.69 -2.12 -26.05
N MET A 276 -10.80 -2.51 -25.13
CA MET A 276 -11.12 -3.49 -24.08
C MET A 276 -12.29 -2.99 -23.24
N PRO A 277 -13.34 -3.80 -23.02
CA PRO A 277 -14.50 -3.38 -22.25
C PRO A 277 -14.12 -3.31 -20.76
N LEU A 278 -14.22 -2.11 -20.19
CA LEU A 278 -13.78 -1.80 -18.83
C LEU A 278 -14.83 -0.97 -18.11
N ASP A 279 -14.95 -1.18 -16.80
CA ASP A 279 -15.68 -0.30 -15.90
C ASP A 279 -14.86 0.98 -15.70
N HIS A 280 -15.56 2.09 -15.52
CA HIS A 280 -14.96 3.42 -15.43
C HIS A 280 -14.95 3.95 -14.00
N ASP A 281 -13.83 4.56 -13.64
CA ASP A 281 -13.72 5.45 -12.50
C ASP A 281 -14.36 6.81 -12.84
N THR A 282 -14.54 7.64 -11.81
CA THR A 282 -15.24 8.92 -11.95
C THR A 282 -14.47 10.03 -11.22
N PRO A 283 -14.55 11.28 -11.70
CA PRO A 283 -13.89 12.39 -11.03
C PRO A 283 -14.33 12.56 -9.58
N ASP A 284 -13.38 12.82 -8.69
CA ASP A 284 -13.66 13.20 -7.31
C ASP A 284 -13.98 14.70 -7.23
N GLU A 285 -15.25 15.05 -7.42
CA GLU A 285 -15.73 16.45 -7.41
C GLU A 285 -15.39 17.18 -6.09
N ALA A 286 -15.42 16.46 -4.96
CA ALA A 286 -15.13 17.03 -3.65
C ALA A 286 -13.63 17.37 -3.52
N PHE A 287 -12.76 16.47 -3.97
CA PHE A 287 -11.32 16.73 -3.97
C PHE A 287 -10.94 17.85 -4.95
N ILE A 288 -11.56 17.90 -6.13
CA ILE A 288 -11.34 18.98 -7.11
C ILE A 288 -11.73 20.34 -6.53
N THR A 289 -12.91 20.42 -5.90
CA THR A 289 -13.37 21.65 -5.23
C THR A 289 -12.38 22.07 -4.15
N LYS A 290 -11.96 21.13 -3.30
CA LYS A 290 -10.99 21.35 -2.23
C LYS A 290 -9.65 21.88 -2.73
N ILE A 291 -9.12 21.32 -3.81
CA ILE A 291 -7.85 21.77 -4.42
C ILE A 291 -8.00 23.17 -5.01
N ASN A 292 -9.10 23.44 -5.70
CA ASN A 292 -9.37 24.78 -6.24
C ASN A 292 -9.45 25.82 -5.12
N ASP A 293 -10.24 25.56 -4.08
CA ASP A 293 -10.39 26.45 -2.92
C ASP A 293 -9.05 26.72 -2.23
N PHE A 294 -8.26 25.67 -1.99
CA PHE A 294 -6.93 25.81 -1.40
C PHE A 294 -5.98 26.64 -2.29
N CYS A 295 -6.02 26.40 -3.60
CA CYS A 295 -5.18 27.08 -4.57
C CYS A 295 -5.48 28.58 -4.65
N ARG A 296 -6.72 29.04 -4.41
CA ARG A 296 -7.08 30.47 -4.35
C ARG A 296 -6.24 31.22 -3.31
N GLY A 297 -6.06 30.64 -2.13
CA GLY A 297 -5.34 31.27 -1.02
C GLY A 297 -3.83 31.01 -0.99
N CYS A 298 -3.37 29.81 -1.35
CA CYS A 298 -2.00 29.38 -1.05
C CYS A 298 -0.88 30.11 -1.83
N ARG A 299 -0.99 30.18 -3.16
CA ARG A 299 -0.03 30.82 -4.11
C ARG A 299 1.47 30.46 -3.99
N ARG A 300 1.90 29.57 -3.10
CA ARG A 300 3.32 29.21 -2.87
C ARG A 300 4.11 28.79 -4.11
N CYS A 301 3.47 28.08 -5.04
CA CYS A 301 4.10 27.70 -6.30
C CYS A 301 4.36 28.92 -7.21
N ALA A 302 3.50 29.93 -7.17
CA ALA A 302 3.70 31.20 -7.87
C ALA A 302 4.79 32.04 -7.21
N ASP A 303 4.85 32.04 -5.87
CA ASP A 303 5.91 32.71 -5.12
C ASP A 303 7.30 32.15 -5.48
N ALA A 304 7.42 30.82 -5.43
CA ALA A 304 8.66 30.10 -5.74
C ALA A 304 9.08 30.16 -7.23
N CYS A 305 8.15 30.54 -8.12
CA CYS A 305 8.43 30.65 -9.54
C CYS A 305 9.20 31.96 -9.84
N GLU A 306 10.51 31.85 -10.03
CA GLU A 306 11.36 32.99 -10.41
C GLU A 306 10.97 33.61 -11.76
N ALA A 307 10.50 32.80 -12.70
CA ALA A 307 10.01 33.27 -13.99
C ALA A 307 8.68 34.03 -13.89
N LYS A 308 8.00 33.99 -12.73
CA LYS A 308 6.62 34.49 -12.56
C LYS A 308 5.64 33.94 -13.61
N ALA A 309 5.91 32.71 -14.06
CA ALA A 309 5.12 32.01 -15.05
C ALA A 309 3.77 31.51 -14.50
N ILE A 310 3.64 31.34 -13.18
CA ILE A 310 2.43 30.82 -12.55
C ILE A 310 1.56 31.99 -12.09
N SER A 311 0.27 31.96 -12.44
CA SER A 311 -0.68 33.04 -12.13
C SER A 311 -0.84 33.29 -10.63
N PHE A 312 -0.88 34.58 -10.27
CA PHE A 312 -1.24 35.07 -8.92
C PHE A 312 -2.74 35.33 -8.76
N ALA A 313 -3.52 35.28 -9.85
CA ALA A 313 -4.96 35.58 -9.82
C ALA A 313 -5.71 34.64 -8.87
N ASP A 314 -6.69 35.21 -8.15
CA ASP A 314 -7.49 34.48 -7.17
C ASP A 314 -8.30 33.41 -7.87
N GLU A 315 -9.02 33.79 -8.92
CA GLU A 315 -9.84 32.88 -9.71
C GLU A 315 -9.09 32.37 -10.96
N PRO A 316 -9.39 31.12 -11.38
CA PRO A 316 -8.99 30.63 -12.69
C PRO A 316 -9.72 31.37 -13.81
N SER A 317 -9.12 31.44 -14.99
CA SER A 317 -9.72 32.05 -16.19
C SER A 317 -9.72 31.07 -17.36
N GLY A 318 -10.54 31.32 -18.38
CA GLY A 318 -10.49 30.62 -19.66
C GLY A 318 -9.49 31.22 -20.66
N GLU A 319 -8.82 32.31 -20.28
CA GLU A 319 -7.92 33.06 -21.16
C GLU A 319 -6.50 32.50 -21.10
N ALA A 320 -5.98 32.07 -22.26
CA ALA A 320 -4.60 31.64 -22.41
C ALA A 320 -3.64 32.82 -22.16
N VAL A 321 -2.58 32.59 -21.38
CA VAL A 321 -1.58 33.63 -21.06
C VAL A 321 -0.36 33.62 -21.99
N CYS A 322 -0.22 32.58 -22.81
CA CYS A 322 0.77 32.53 -23.88
C CYS A 322 0.31 31.65 -25.05
N SER A 323 1.02 31.76 -26.17
CA SER A 323 0.75 31.02 -27.41
C SER A 323 0.97 29.50 -27.31
N SER A 324 1.51 28.99 -26.19
CA SER A 324 1.59 27.56 -25.89
C SER A 324 0.48 27.04 -24.99
N ASN A 325 -0.45 27.90 -24.59
CA ASN A 325 -1.63 27.49 -23.84
C ASN A 325 -2.82 27.26 -24.76
N ASN A 326 -3.64 26.26 -24.43
CA ASN A 326 -4.92 26.04 -25.09
C ASN A 326 -6.02 26.87 -24.39
N PRO A 327 -6.61 27.89 -25.02
CA PRO A 327 -7.64 28.72 -24.38
C PRO A 327 -8.96 27.95 -24.20
N GLY A 328 -9.89 28.53 -23.45
CA GLY A 328 -11.24 28.00 -23.28
C GLY A 328 -11.39 26.96 -22.16
N VAL A 329 -10.36 26.69 -21.35
CA VAL A 329 -10.49 25.84 -20.14
C VAL A 329 -10.32 26.72 -18.92
N CYS A 330 -11.31 26.77 -18.03
CA CYS A 330 -11.22 27.61 -16.83
C CYS A 330 -10.24 27.01 -15.82
N LYS A 331 -8.99 27.48 -15.83
CA LYS A 331 -7.91 27.01 -14.93
C LYS A 331 -6.88 28.11 -14.65
N TRP A 332 -5.97 27.87 -13.70
CA TRP A 332 -4.77 28.70 -13.59
C TRP A 332 -3.79 28.29 -14.68
N TYR A 333 -3.69 29.12 -15.70
CA TYR A 333 -2.70 28.95 -16.75
C TYR A 333 -1.30 29.25 -16.22
N VAL A 334 -0.34 28.44 -16.68
CA VAL A 334 1.09 28.68 -16.53
C VAL A 334 1.61 29.20 -17.86
N ASN A 335 2.31 30.34 -17.85
CA ASN A 335 3.01 30.83 -19.02
C ASN A 335 4.18 29.89 -19.33
N SER A 336 3.93 28.92 -20.21
CA SER A 336 4.90 27.89 -20.56
C SER A 336 6.14 28.45 -21.27
N ASN A 337 6.06 29.61 -21.92
CA ASN A 337 7.21 30.24 -22.56
C ASN A 337 8.22 30.70 -21.49
N ASP A 338 7.74 31.40 -20.46
CA ASP A 338 8.58 31.92 -19.37
C ASP A 338 9.08 30.78 -18.48
N CYS A 339 8.23 29.78 -18.22
CA CYS A 339 8.63 28.56 -17.50
C CYS A 339 9.76 27.85 -18.24
N TYR A 340 9.66 27.65 -19.55
CA TYR A 340 10.74 27.03 -20.32
C TYR A 340 12.00 27.90 -20.38
N GLY A 341 11.85 29.23 -20.34
CA GLY A 341 12.98 30.16 -20.22
C GLY A 341 13.82 29.93 -18.95
N ILE A 342 13.20 29.60 -17.81
CA ILE A 342 13.95 29.31 -16.58
C ILE A 342 14.75 28.02 -16.68
N TRP A 343 14.29 27.03 -17.45
CA TRP A 343 15.02 25.77 -17.66
C TRP A 343 16.35 26.06 -18.34
N MET A 344 16.33 26.89 -19.39
CA MET A 344 17.54 27.30 -20.10
C MET A 344 18.48 28.09 -19.20
N LYS A 345 17.93 28.97 -18.34
CA LYS A 345 18.70 29.76 -17.37
C LYS A 345 19.38 28.86 -16.34
N TYR A 346 18.68 27.87 -15.80
CA TYR A 346 19.25 26.97 -14.79
C TYR A 346 20.16 25.91 -15.37
N GLY A 347 19.93 25.42 -16.59
CA GLY A 347 20.59 24.20 -17.05
C GLY A 347 19.89 22.91 -16.58
N THR A 348 18.64 23.00 -16.08
CA THR A 348 17.84 21.88 -15.53
C THR A 348 16.36 22.03 -15.91
N ASP A 349 15.48 21.09 -15.52
CA ASP A 349 14.01 21.16 -15.72
C ASP A 349 13.23 21.78 -14.54
N CYS A 350 13.97 22.45 -13.64
CA CYS A 350 13.50 23.31 -12.56
C CYS A 350 12.79 22.64 -11.37
N GLY A 351 11.58 22.10 -11.54
CA GLY A 351 10.83 21.46 -10.44
C GLY A 351 10.37 22.33 -9.25
N LYS A 352 10.78 23.60 -9.12
CA LYS A 352 10.51 24.44 -7.92
C LYS A 352 9.02 24.57 -7.57
N CYS A 353 8.15 24.59 -8.56
CA CYS A 353 6.70 24.67 -8.34
C CYS A 353 6.11 23.38 -7.75
N ILE A 354 6.76 22.24 -7.98
CA ILE A 354 6.44 20.95 -7.37
C ILE A 354 7.00 20.93 -5.96
N GLN A 355 8.28 21.22 -5.77
CA GLN A 355 8.93 21.32 -4.46
C GLN A 355 8.19 22.25 -3.47
N ALA A 356 7.77 23.43 -3.94
CA ALA A 356 7.10 24.43 -3.10
C ALA A 356 5.63 24.10 -2.78
N CYS A 357 5.01 23.18 -3.53
CA CYS A 357 3.62 22.82 -3.33
C CYS A 357 3.44 22.06 -2.01
N PRO A 358 2.55 22.49 -1.10
CA PRO A 358 2.33 21.77 0.15
C PRO A 358 1.95 20.31 -0.04
N PHE A 359 1.18 20.00 -1.09
CA PHE A 359 0.74 18.63 -1.40
C PHE A 359 1.87 17.74 -1.90
N SER A 360 2.96 18.35 -2.36
CA SER A 360 4.11 17.66 -2.92
C SER A 360 5.20 17.41 -1.90
N LYS A 361 4.94 17.66 -0.62
CA LYS A 361 5.70 17.07 0.48
C LYS A 361 5.28 15.61 0.67
N SER A 362 6.16 14.75 1.20
CA SER A 362 5.80 13.38 1.57
C SER A 362 4.50 13.39 2.39
N PRO A 363 3.52 12.49 2.16
CA PRO A 363 2.30 12.40 2.96
C PRO A 363 2.57 12.22 4.48
N GLU A 364 3.79 11.91 4.88
CA GLU A 364 4.33 11.97 6.26
C GLU A 364 4.26 13.37 6.91
N SER A 365 3.97 14.41 6.14
CA SER A 365 3.90 15.81 6.61
C SER A 365 2.50 16.39 6.63
N TRP A 366 1.47 15.57 6.38
CA TRP A 366 0.07 15.98 6.40
C TRP A 366 -0.62 15.38 7.62
N THR A 367 -1.04 16.22 8.58
CA THR A 367 -1.89 15.82 9.70
C THR A 367 -3.27 16.48 9.59
N SER A 368 -4.23 16.02 10.38
CA SER A 368 -5.57 16.64 10.47
C SER A 368 -5.56 18.09 10.98
N GLU A 369 -4.42 18.61 11.43
CA GLU A 369 -4.24 20.01 11.84
C GLU A 369 -4.06 20.96 10.63
N ASP A 370 -3.72 20.45 9.45
CA ASP A 370 -3.45 21.24 8.24
C ASP A 370 -4.69 21.90 7.59
N PHE A 371 -5.87 21.75 8.19
CA PHE A 371 -7.11 22.44 7.79
C PHE A 371 -7.53 23.61 8.68
N GLY A 372 -6.74 23.96 9.71
CA GLY A 372 -7.14 25.02 10.63
C GLY A 372 -5.97 25.70 11.33
N THR A 373 -5.27 26.59 10.62
CA THR A 373 -4.92 27.97 11.06
C THR A 373 -3.76 28.52 10.21
N LEU A 374 -4.01 29.70 9.63
CA LEU A 374 -2.97 30.55 9.05
C LEU A 374 -2.10 31.10 10.19
N ASN A 375 -0.80 30.80 10.22
CA ASN A 375 0.26 31.81 10.39
C ASN A 375 1.70 31.25 10.41
N ALA A 376 2.60 32.15 10.02
CA ALA A 376 4.05 32.15 10.16
C ALA A 376 4.87 31.31 9.16
N TYR A 377 5.27 32.00 8.08
CA TYR A 377 6.50 31.74 7.35
C TYR A 377 7.72 31.87 8.28
N SER A 378 8.68 30.94 8.16
CA SER A 378 10.07 31.25 8.47
C SER A 378 10.98 30.71 7.36
N THR A 379 11.97 31.55 7.05
CA THR A 379 12.79 31.63 5.86
C THR A 379 13.89 30.57 5.75
N VAL A 380 14.26 30.30 4.51
CA VAL A 380 15.41 29.50 4.05
C VAL A 380 16.72 30.24 4.35
N THR A 381 17.69 29.53 4.93
CA THR A 381 19.16 29.76 4.95
C THR A 381 19.74 28.56 5.72
N GLU A 382 20.76 27.78 5.37
CA GLU A 382 21.83 27.75 4.37
C GLU A 382 22.32 26.28 4.31
N ILE A 383 22.89 25.86 3.18
CA ILE A 383 23.78 24.68 3.08
C ILE A 383 25.20 25.26 3.06
N PRO A 384 26.12 24.88 3.99
CA PRO A 384 27.20 23.99 3.56
C PRO A 384 27.87 23.09 4.64
N HIS A 385 28.38 21.96 4.13
CA HIS A 385 29.60 21.23 4.53
C HIS A 385 29.54 20.04 5.52
N MET A 386 29.94 18.90 4.95
CA MET A 386 30.82 17.86 5.51
C MET A 386 30.23 16.79 6.44
N MET A 387 29.68 15.74 5.79
CA MET A 387 30.06 14.31 5.87
C MET A 387 30.61 13.62 7.14
N GLU A 388 30.63 14.18 8.34
CA GLU A 388 31.19 13.45 9.51
C GLU A 388 30.41 13.50 10.84
N LYS A 389 29.17 14.02 10.88
CA LYS A 389 28.33 13.97 12.10
C LYS A 389 26.83 13.79 11.84
N LEU A 390 26.46 12.77 11.07
CA LEU A 390 25.07 12.47 10.67
C LEU A 390 24.41 11.33 11.49
N ASP A 391 24.70 11.21 12.79
CA ASP A 391 24.06 10.18 13.64
C ASP A 391 23.06 10.67 14.69
N ASP A 392 22.92 11.98 14.92
CA ASP A 392 22.03 12.53 15.96
C ASP A 392 20.92 13.45 15.39
N ILE A 393 20.21 12.99 14.35
CA ILE A 393 18.79 13.35 14.17
C ILE A 393 18.00 12.37 15.04
N ASP A 394 16.99 12.84 15.80
CA ASP A 394 16.20 12.01 16.73
C ASP A 394 15.57 10.78 16.06
N LYS A 395 16.33 9.69 15.94
CA LYS A 395 15.88 8.40 15.40
C LYS A 395 14.96 7.71 16.41
N TRP A 396 13.90 7.10 15.93
CA TRP A 396 13.08 6.18 16.70
C TRP A 396 13.88 4.92 17.04
N ASN A 397 14.41 4.86 18.25
CA ASN A 397 15.07 3.67 18.78
C ASN A 397 14.06 2.53 19.03
N ILE A 398 14.23 1.43 18.32
CA ILE A 398 13.40 0.23 18.36
C ILE A 398 14.17 -0.88 19.07
N LEU A 399 13.78 -1.18 20.31
CA LEU A 399 14.43 -2.19 21.13
C LEU A 399 13.71 -3.54 21.03
N PHE A 400 14.43 -4.56 20.60
CA PHE A 400 13.95 -5.95 20.62
C PHE A 400 14.26 -6.59 21.98
N GLN A 401 13.23 -7.10 22.66
CA GLN A 401 13.34 -7.69 24.01
C GLN A 401 13.80 -9.17 23.98
N TRP A 402 14.25 -9.69 22.83
CA TRP A 402 14.70 -11.07 22.69
C TRP A 402 15.85 -11.17 21.68
N ILE A 403 16.54 -12.32 21.67
CA ILE A 403 17.56 -12.61 20.66
C ILE A 403 16.86 -12.92 19.35
N VAL A 404 16.85 -11.95 18.43
CA VAL A 404 16.25 -12.11 17.10
C VAL A 404 17.13 -13.06 16.25
N PRO A 405 16.59 -14.14 15.66
CA PRO A 405 17.35 -15.00 14.76
C PRO A 405 17.83 -14.26 13.51
N ASP A 406 18.98 -14.64 12.94
CA ASP A 406 19.59 -13.91 11.82
C ASP A 406 18.73 -13.82 10.56
N PRO A 407 17.96 -14.86 10.16
CA PRO A 407 17.02 -14.72 9.05
C PRO A 407 15.99 -13.61 9.30
N LEU A 408 15.45 -13.53 10.52
CA LEU A 408 14.48 -12.52 10.91
C LEU A 408 15.11 -11.13 11.07
N LYS A 409 16.33 -11.03 11.60
CA LYS A 409 17.09 -9.75 11.60
C LYS A 409 17.28 -9.24 10.17
N THR A 410 17.71 -10.12 9.27
CA THR A 410 17.93 -9.79 7.86
C THR A 410 16.62 -9.32 7.22
N TYR A 411 15.51 -9.98 7.54
CA TYR A 411 14.18 -9.60 7.09
C TYR A 411 13.77 -8.20 7.57
N PHE A 412 13.93 -7.89 8.86
CA PHE A 412 13.67 -6.53 9.37
C PHE A 412 14.56 -5.47 8.71
N ILE A 413 15.85 -5.76 8.57
CA ILE A 413 16.82 -4.84 7.96
C ILE A 413 16.46 -4.62 6.49
N SER A 414 16.15 -5.66 5.71
CA SER A 414 15.86 -5.49 4.28
C SER A 414 14.61 -4.63 4.03
N HIS A 415 13.63 -4.65 4.94
CA HIS A 415 12.40 -3.86 4.82
C HIS A 415 12.48 -2.46 5.44
N LEU A 416 13.32 -2.25 6.45
CA LEU A 416 13.33 -1.01 7.24
C LEU A 416 14.62 -0.19 7.11
N ASN A 417 15.72 -0.74 6.58
CA ASN A 417 17.02 -0.06 6.56
C ASN A 417 17.09 1.14 5.60
N SER A 418 16.15 1.26 4.65
CA SER A 418 15.99 2.47 3.83
C SER A 418 15.34 3.63 4.60
N ILE A 419 14.82 3.39 5.81
CA ILE A 419 14.11 4.37 6.64
C ILE A 419 15.08 4.93 7.68
N SER A 420 15.76 6.04 7.33
CA SER A 420 16.78 6.69 8.17
C SER A 420 16.27 7.16 9.54
N ALA A 421 14.94 7.27 9.71
CA ALA A 421 14.27 7.65 10.96
C ALA A 421 14.20 6.51 12.00
N LEU A 422 14.46 5.25 11.64
CA LEU A 422 14.40 4.11 12.56
C LEU A 422 15.81 3.64 12.93
N LYS A 423 16.05 3.38 14.22
CA LYS A 423 17.26 2.71 14.71
C LYS A 423 16.88 1.38 15.35
N LEU A 424 17.12 0.29 14.63
CA LEU A 424 16.86 -1.07 15.13
C LEU A 424 17.97 -1.49 16.09
N VAL A 425 17.61 -1.84 17.32
CA VAL A 425 18.51 -2.29 18.37
C VAL A 425 18.22 -3.76 18.64
N PHE A 426 19.13 -4.63 18.19
CA PHE A 426 19.11 -6.08 18.39
C PHE A 426 20.13 -6.47 19.49
N PRO A 427 19.72 -6.62 20.77
CA PRO A 427 20.66 -6.98 21.83
C PRO A 427 21.18 -8.41 21.64
N THR A 428 22.47 -8.60 21.93
CA THR A 428 23.08 -9.94 22.03
C THR A 428 22.96 -10.53 23.43
N ASP A 429 22.76 -9.68 24.45
CA ASP A 429 22.40 -10.05 25.82
C ASP A 429 21.00 -9.51 26.15
N ILE A 430 20.11 -10.38 26.62
CA ILE A 430 18.73 -10.06 27.00
C ILE A 430 18.53 -10.12 28.51
N SER A 431 19.61 -10.14 29.29
CA SER A 431 19.55 -9.98 30.74
C SER A 431 18.82 -8.68 31.10
N GLU A 432 18.05 -8.72 32.20
CA GLU A 432 17.30 -7.53 32.64
C GLU A 432 18.24 -6.35 32.89
N ALA A 433 19.43 -6.60 33.45
CA ALA A 433 20.46 -5.59 33.64
C ALA A 433 20.83 -4.89 32.33
N ASN A 434 21.09 -5.65 31.24
CA ASN A 434 21.42 -5.05 29.94
C ASN A 434 20.23 -4.30 29.34
N LEU A 435 19.03 -4.89 29.34
CA LEU A 435 17.83 -4.26 28.81
C LEU A 435 17.51 -2.92 29.52
N LEU A 436 17.74 -2.83 30.83
CA LEU A 436 17.57 -1.60 31.60
C LEU A 436 18.57 -0.49 31.21
N THR A 437 19.74 -0.83 30.66
CA THR A 437 20.67 0.19 30.14
C THR A 437 20.21 0.77 28.80
N LEU A 438 19.51 -0.03 27.98
CA LEU A 438 19.03 0.36 26.65
C LEU A 438 17.65 1.04 26.69
N ALA A 439 16.81 0.63 27.64
CA ALA A 439 15.43 1.08 27.77
C ALA A 439 15.24 2.60 27.82
N PRO A 440 16.06 3.42 28.52
CA PRO A 440 15.84 4.86 28.64
C PRO A 440 15.75 5.59 27.30
N GLN A 441 16.44 5.09 26.28
CA GLN A 441 16.46 5.65 24.94
C GLN A 441 15.43 5.00 24.00
N ALA A 442 14.80 3.89 24.40
CA ALA A 442 13.85 3.15 23.57
C ALA A 442 12.54 3.93 23.42
N HIS A 443 12.16 4.16 22.18
CA HIS A 443 10.85 4.74 21.85
C HIS A 443 9.82 3.64 21.54
N VAL A 444 10.31 2.50 21.05
CA VAL A 444 9.52 1.29 20.83
C VAL A 444 10.20 0.12 21.52
N ILE A 445 9.41 -0.72 22.16
CA ILE A 445 9.85 -2.04 22.60
C ILE A 445 9.00 -3.09 21.90
N ILE A 446 9.65 -4.11 21.35
CA ILE A 446 9.00 -5.27 20.73
C ILE A 446 9.30 -6.48 21.62
N GLY A 447 8.27 -7.19 22.07
CA GLY A 447 8.42 -8.35 22.96
C GLY A 447 7.11 -8.85 23.56
N TRP A 448 7.15 -9.93 24.36
CA TRP A 448 5.94 -10.59 24.87
C TRP A 448 5.66 -10.39 26.35
N ARG A 449 6.70 -10.28 27.18
CA ARG A 449 6.59 -10.25 28.65
C ARG A 449 7.61 -9.25 29.21
N PRO A 450 7.36 -7.94 29.11
CA PRO A 450 8.24 -6.94 29.70
C PRO A 450 8.10 -6.96 31.23
N SER A 451 9.21 -6.74 31.96
CA SER A 451 9.13 -6.50 33.40
C SER A 451 8.60 -5.09 33.66
N GLU A 452 8.01 -4.89 34.84
CA GLU A 452 7.60 -3.57 35.29
C GLU A 452 8.79 -2.59 35.33
N THR A 453 9.92 -3.05 35.86
CA THR A 453 11.16 -2.29 35.93
C THR A 453 11.60 -1.80 34.54
N LEU A 454 11.52 -2.66 33.53
CA LEU A 454 11.87 -2.33 32.15
C LEU A 454 10.99 -1.20 31.59
N LEU A 455 9.67 -1.32 31.72
CA LEU A 455 8.75 -0.30 31.19
C LEU A 455 8.83 1.04 31.92
N ARG A 456 9.15 1.03 33.22
CA ARG A 456 9.43 2.25 33.99
C ARG A 456 10.75 2.90 33.57
N ALA A 457 11.80 2.10 33.33
CA ALA A 457 13.08 2.60 32.84
C ALA A 457 12.98 3.19 31.42
N ALA A 458 12.04 2.71 30.60
CA ALA A 458 11.81 3.18 29.23
C ALA A 458 11.11 4.56 29.18
N SER A 459 11.85 5.61 29.54
CA SER A 459 11.34 6.98 29.71
C SER A 459 10.82 7.63 28.42
N GLN A 460 11.29 7.16 27.25
CA GLN A 460 10.87 7.66 25.94
C GLN A 460 9.84 6.76 25.24
N LEU A 461 9.42 5.68 25.89
CA LEU A 461 8.53 4.68 25.28
C LEU A 461 7.19 5.29 24.87
N ARG A 462 6.83 5.12 23.60
CA ARG A 462 5.54 5.53 23.04
C ARG A 462 4.73 4.36 22.52
N LEU A 463 5.39 3.30 22.08
CA LEU A 463 4.75 2.13 21.47
C LEU A 463 5.34 0.84 22.03
N PHE A 464 4.47 -0.08 22.43
CA PHE A 464 4.86 -1.45 22.74
C PHE A 464 4.20 -2.41 21.76
N ILE A 465 5.00 -3.21 21.06
CA ILE A 465 4.54 -4.18 20.08
C ILE A 465 4.66 -5.58 20.66
N ASN A 466 3.52 -6.22 20.95
CA ASN A 466 3.45 -7.62 21.30
C ASN A 466 3.24 -8.45 20.03
N PRO A 467 4.22 -9.26 19.56
CA PRO A 467 4.05 -10.01 18.31
C PRO A 467 2.97 -11.12 18.38
N GLY A 468 2.54 -11.49 19.60
CA GLY A 468 1.45 -12.46 19.80
C GLY A 468 0.06 -11.82 19.80
N VAL A 469 -0.97 -12.65 19.61
CA VAL A 469 -2.39 -12.21 19.68
C VAL A 469 -2.83 -11.89 21.11
N GLY A 470 -2.35 -12.68 22.08
CA GLY A 470 -2.76 -12.56 23.48
C GLY A 470 -2.08 -11.43 24.21
N VAL A 471 -2.88 -10.57 24.85
CA VAL A 471 -2.40 -9.43 25.63
C VAL A 471 -2.93 -9.41 27.06
N GLN A 472 -3.72 -10.40 27.48
CA GLN A 472 -4.38 -10.42 28.79
C GLN A 472 -3.39 -10.29 29.96
N HIS A 473 -2.19 -10.84 29.83
CA HIS A 473 -1.12 -10.73 30.84
C HIS A 473 -0.43 -9.36 30.84
N LEU A 474 -0.57 -8.57 29.77
CA LEU A 474 -0.04 -7.21 29.66
C LEU A 474 -1.02 -6.16 30.20
N ILE A 475 -2.33 -6.41 30.13
CA ILE A 475 -3.36 -5.44 30.51
C ILE A 475 -3.16 -4.86 31.92
N PRO A 476 -2.94 -5.65 33.00
CA PRO A 476 -2.75 -5.10 34.34
C PRO A 476 -1.54 -4.17 34.43
N LEU A 477 -0.43 -4.57 33.79
CA LEU A 477 0.82 -3.83 33.76
C LEU A 477 0.65 -2.47 33.05
N PHE A 478 0.00 -2.45 31.89
CA PHE A 478 -0.25 -1.22 31.15
C PHE A 478 -1.30 -0.32 31.83
N ARG A 479 -2.33 -0.88 32.48
CA ARG A 479 -3.27 -0.12 33.33
C ARG A 479 -2.57 0.59 34.48
N MET A 480 -1.63 -0.11 35.13
CA MET A 480 -0.85 0.45 36.24
C MET A 480 0.05 1.59 35.74
N ILE A 481 0.79 1.37 34.65
CA ILE A 481 1.69 2.38 34.08
C ILE A 481 0.91 3.61 33.59
N ALA A 482 -0.27 3.42 33.00
CA ALA A 482 -1.13 4.53 32.56
C ALA A 482 -1.62 5.43 33.71
N LYS A 483 -1.66 4.92 34.95
CA LYS A 483 -2.10 5.65 36.15
C LYS A 483 -0.95 6.26 36.95
N GLU A 484 0.30 6.13 36.50
CA GLU A 484 1.49 6.57 37.22
C GLU A 484 1.56 8.13 37.30
N PRO A 485 1.60 8.72 38.52
CA PRO A 485 1.67 10.17 38.69
C PRO A 485 2.91 10.77 38.02
N GLY A 486 2.71 11.83 37.23
CA GLY A 486 3.80 12.55 36.55
C GLY A 486 4.18 11.99 35.17
N ARG A 487 3.60 10.86 34.73
CA ARG A 487 3.80 10.35 33.38
C ARG A 487 2.97 11.18 32.39
N LYS A 488 3.64 12.04 31.61
CA LYS A 488 3.01 12.98 30.67
C LYS A 488 2.56 12.36 29.34
N ARG A 489 2.83 11.07 29.08
CA ARG A 489 2.68 10.45 27.76
C ARG A 489 2.01 9.07 27.86
N GLU A 490 1.06 8.83 26.97
CA GLU A 490 0.37 7.55 26.78
C GLU A 490 1.26 6.58 26.01
N ILE A 491 1.27 5.31 26.42
CA ILE A 491 1.97 4.23 25.71
C ILE A 491 0.93 3.43 24.95
N THR A 492 1.02 3.43 23.62
CA THR A 492 0.15 2.60 22.78
C THR A 492 0.61 1.15 22.87
N LEU A 493 -0.32 0.24 23.16
CA LEU A 493 -0.11 -1.20 23.10
C LEU A 493 -0.71 -1.75 21.82
N ILE A 494 0.07 -2.50 21.05
CA ILE A 494 -0.41 -3.22 19.85
C ILE A 494 -0.10 -4.70 19.95
N ASN A 495 -0.95 -5.52 19.35
CA ASN A 495 -0.75 -6.97 19.27
C ASN A 495 -0.60 -7.46 17.81
N GLY A 496 -0.04 -8.65 17.64
CA GLY A 496 0.19 -9.26 16.32
C GLY A 496 -0.85 -10.34 16.01
N HIS A 497 -1.30 -10.37 14.76
CA HIS A 497 -2.22 -11.36 14.20
C HIS A 497 -1.61 -12.16 13.04
N GLY A 498 -0.32 -12.02 12.74
CA GLY A 498 0.31 -12.78 11.64
C GLY A 498 0.29 -14.31 11.77
N ASN A 499 0.04 -14.86 12.96
CA ASN A 499 -0.18 -16.30 13.17
C ASN A 499 -1.62 -16.78 12.87
N THR A 500 -2.49 -15.89 12.37
CA THR A 500 -3.91 -16.16 12.12
C THR A 500 -4.12 -17.38 11.23
N PHE A 501 -3.37 -17.46 10.13
CA PHE A 501 -3.49 -18.56 9.18
C PHE A 501 -3.16 -19.91 9.81
N PHE A 502 -2.01 -20.01 10.49
CA PHE A 502 -1.58 -21.23 11.17
C PHE A 502 -2.57 -21.66 12.25
N THR A 503 -3.09 -20.70 13.02
CA THR A 503 -4.05 -20.99 14.09
C THR A 503 -5.37 -21.52 13.53
N ALA A 504 -5.87 -20.92 12.45
CA ALA A 504 -7.06 -21.38 11.77
C ALA A 504 -6.88 -22.76 11.13
N GLN A 505 -5.72 -23.00 10.49
CA GLN A 505 -5.36 -24.30 9.93
C GLN A 505 -5.34 -25.38 11.03
N HIS A 506 -4.72 -25.08 12.18
CA HIS A 506 -4.66 -25.99 13.32
C HIS A 506 -6.03 -26.28 13.91
N ALA A 507 -6.91 -25.26 14.02
CA ALA A 507 -8.30 -25.45 14.46
C ALA A 507 -9.07 -26.42 13.55
N VAL A 508 -8.92 -26.29 12.23
CA VAL A 508 -9.52 -27.21 11.25
C VAL A 508 -8.90 -28.60 11.36
N ALA A 509 -7.58 -28.71 11.54
CA ALA A 509 -6.90 -29.99 11.73
C ALA A 509 -7.38 -30.71 12.99
N LEU A 510 -7.55 -29.98 14.10
CA LEU A 510 -8.08 -30.49 15.36
C LEU A 510 -9.54 -30.97 15.22
N LEU A 511 -10.40 -30.17 14.59
CA LEU A 511 -11.77 -30.56 14.27
C LEU A 511 -11.79 -31.87 13.47
N LEU A 512 -11.05 -31.94 12.37
CA LEU A 512 -11.01 -33.11 11.50
C LEU A 512 -10.43 -34.34 12.21
N SER A 513 -9.41 -34.16 13.04
CA SER A 513 -8.80 -35.26 13.81
C SER A 513 -9.76 -35.83 14.85
N LEU A 514 -10.51 -34.96 15.53
CA LEU A 514 -11.51 -35.33 16.52
C LEU A 514 -12.66 -36.11 15.87
N ILE A 515 -13.29 -35.57 14.83
CA ILE A 515 -14.49 -36.17 14.22
C ILE A 515 -14.19 -37.43 13.41
N ASN A 516 -12.98 -37.58 12.87
CA ASN A 516 -12.55 -38.80 12.17
C ASN A 516 -11.84 -39.81 13.07
N ARG A 517 -11.74 -39.52 14.38
CA ARG A 517 -11.11 -40.43 15.36
C ARG A 517 -9.68 -40.83 14.98
N ILE A 518 -8.92 -39.89 14.39
CA ILE A 518 -7.58 -40.18 13.84
C ILE A 518 -6.64 -40.69 14.93
N ILE A 519 -6.60 -40.04 16.10
CA ILE A 519 -5.68 -40.39 17.19
C ILE A 519 -5.97 -41.78 17.77
N PRO A 520 -7.22 -42.15 18.15
CA PRO A 520 -7.53 -43.52 18.57
C PRO A 520 -7.14 -44.58 17.52
N HIS A 521 -7.50 -44.38 16.25
CA HIS A 521 -7.17 -45.32 15.18
C HIS A 521 -5.66 -45.46 14.98
N HIS A 522 -4.91 -44.36 15.11
CA HIS A 522 -3.45 -44.37 15.06
C HIS A 522 -2.83 -45.18 16.20
N GLU A 523 -3.25 -44.93 17.45
CA GLU A 523 -2.71 -45.66 18.62
C GLU A 523 -3.09 -47.14 18.59
N TRP A 524 -4.29 -47.49 18.14
CA TRP A 524 -4.68 -48.88 17.92
C TRP A 524 -3.83 -49.56 16.88
N MET A 525 -3.55 -48.89 15.75
CA MET A 525 -2.68 -49.43 14.72
C MET A 525 -1.25 -49.64 15.24
N LYS A 526 -0.70 -48.70 16.02
CA LYS A 526 0.59 -48.87 16.70
C LYS A 526 0.60 -50.05 17.68
N ALA A 527 -0.51 -50.28 18.36
CA ALA A 527 -0.70 -51.43 19.24
C ALA A 527 -1.05 -52.74 18.50
N GLY A 528 -1.00 -52.77 17.17
CA GLY A 528 -1.29 -53.95 16.35
C GLY A 528 -2.79 -54.30 16.21
N LYS A 529 -3.69 -53.42 16.64
CA LYS A 529 -5.14 -53.59 16.52
C LYS A 529 -5.64 -53.03 15.18
N TRP A 530 -5.75 -53.91 14.18
CA TRP A 530 -6.22 -53.57 12.84
C TRP A 530 -7.74 -53.68 12.71
N ARG A 531 -8.41 -52.65 12.15
CA ARG A 531 -9.84 -52.63 11.80
C ARG A 531 -10.79 -53.00 12.95
N THR A 532 -10.73 -52.24 14.04
CA THR A 532 -11.65 -52.34 15.20
C THR A 532 -13.14 -52.10 14.81
N GLY A 533 -13.39 -51.31 13.76
CA GLY A 533 -14.72 -51.10 13.15
C GLY A 533 -15.56 -50.02 13.85
N ASP A 534 -16.74 -49.72 13.30
CA ASP A 534 -17.60 -48.60 13.73
C ASP A 534 -18.08 -48.69 15.19
N LYS A 535 -18.13 -49.90 15.77
CA LYS A 535 -18.54 -50.07 17.18
C LYS A 535 -17.56 -49.37 18.13
N ASP A 536 -16.28 -49.34 17.76
CA ASP A 536 -15.20 -48.89 18.62
C ASP A 536 -14.89 -47.40 18.39
N ALA A 537 -14.89 -46.93 17.13
CA ALA A 537 -14.77 -45.50 16.82
C ALA A 537 -15.30 -45.15 15.43
N LYS A 538 -16.55 -44.68 15.37
CA LYS A 538 -17.20 -44.18 14.17
C LYS A 538 -16.82 -42.73 13.86
N SER A 539 -16.53 -42.43 12.59
CA SER A 539 -16.32 -41.07 12.11
C SER A 539 -17.64 -40.29 11.97
N ILE A 540 -17.58 -38.98 12.16
CA ILE A 540 -18.74 -38.09 12.12
C ILE A 540 -18.61 -37.17 10.90
N PRO A 541 -19.58 -37.20 9.97
CA PRO A 541 -19.51 -36.39 8.77
C PRO A 541 -19.75 -34.91 9.09
N LEU A 542 -18.97 -34.03 8.46
CA LEU A 542 -19.24 -32.59 8.46
C LEU A 542 -20.54 -32.25 7.70
N ARG A 543 -20.89 -33.04 6.68
CA ARG A 543 -22.00 -32.76 5.76
C ARG A 543 -23.31 -32.45 6.50
N ARG A 544 -23.94 -31.32 6.15
CA ARG A 544 -25.23 -30.82 6.69
C ARG A 544 -25.22 -30.49 8.19
N LYS A 545 -24.04 -30.42 8.82
CA LYS A 545 -23.87 -29.93 10.19
C LYS A 545 -23.57 -28.42 10.19
N VAL A 546 -23.72 -27.79 11.35
CA VAL A 546 -23.48 -26.36 11.55
C VAL A 546 -22.21 -26.14 12.36
N VAL A 547 -21.27 -25.37 11.79
CA VAL A 547 -20.11 -24.85 12.50
C VAL A 547 -20.49 -23.52 13.15
N GLY A 548 -20.47 -23.48 14.48
CA GLY A 548 -20.67 -22.28 15.27
C GLY A 548 -19.33 -21.59 15.52
N LEU A 549 -19.14 -20.40 14.96
CA LEU A 549 -17.96 -19.56 15.17
C LEU A 549 -18.23 -18.55 16.28
N LEU A 550 -17.73 -18.86 17.48
CA LEU A 550 -17.86 -18.00 18.66
C LEU A 550 -16.69 -17.00 18.67
N GLY A 551 -17.00 -15.75 18.32
CA GLY A 551 -16.01 -14.73 17.95
C GLY A 551 -15.73 -14.76 16.45
N TYR A 552 -15.78 -13.62 15.78
CA TYR A 552 -15.57 -13.53 14.32
C TYR A 552 -14.51 -12.48 13.93
N GLY A 553 -13.36 -12.57 14.59
CA GLY A 553 -12.13 -11.83 14.25
C GLY A 553 -11.26 -12.60 13.26
N HIS A 554 -9.97 -12.23 13.16
CA HIS A 554 -9.01 -12.75 12.18
C HIS A 554 -9.01 -14.29 12.05
N ILE A 555 -8.92 -15.03 13.17
CA ILE A 555 -8.85 -16.51 13.16
C ILE A 555 -10.13 -17.14 12.60
N ASN A 556 -11.30 -16.81 13.15
CA ASN A 556 -12.53 -17.48 12.73
C ASN A 556 -13.00 -17.03 11.33
N GLN A 557 -12.59 -15.86 10.84
CA GLN A 557 -12.74 -15.50 9.43
C GLN A 557 -11.95 -16.45 8.53
N GLN A 558 -10.69 -16.75 8.90
CA GLN A 558 -9.86 -17.70 8.16
C GLN A 558 -10.39 -19.14 8.27
N VAL A 559 -10.90 -19.56 9.43
CA VAL A 559 -11.57 -20.87 9.59
C VAL A 559 -12.79 -20.95 8.68
N HIS A 560 -13.62 -19.91 8.63
CA HIS A 560 -14.77 -19.85 7.73
C HIS A 560 -14.33 -19.95 6.26
N GLN A 561 -13.22 -19.32 5.87
CA GLN A 561 -12.68 -19.45 4.53
C GLN A 561 -12.23 -20.89 4.22
N LEU A 562 -11.50 -21.53 5.13
CA LEU A 562 -11.00 -22.90 4.95
C LEU A 562 -12.13 -23.93 4.88
N LEU A 563 -13.20 -23.73 5.64
CA LEU A 563 -14.32 -24.65 5.72
C LEU A 563 -15.48 -24.30 4.76
N GLY A 564 -15.50 -23.11 4.16
CA GLY A 564 -16.62 -22.57 3.38
C GLY A 564 -16.99 -23.40 2.14
N SER A 565 -16.03 -24.15 1.58
CA SER A 565 -16.26 -25.03 0.43
C SER A 565 -16.88 -26.39 0.80
N PHE A 566 -16.95 -26.74 2.08
CA PHE A 566 -17.58 -27.98 2.52
C PHE A 566 -19.12 -27.81 2.55
N PRO A 567 -19.90 -28.88 2.35
CA PRO A 567 -21.37 -28.82 2.41
C PRO A 567 -21.87 -28.74 3.87
N ILE A 568 -21.58 -27.61 4.53
CA ILE A 568 -21.88 -27.32 5.94
C ILE A 568 -22.58 -25.96 6.08
N GLY A 569 -23.28 -25.76 7.20
CA GLY A 569 -23.82 -24.45 7.56
C GLY A 569 -22.92 -23.72 8.55
N PHE A 570 -23.05 -22.40 8.62
CA PHE A 570 -22.34 -21.58 9.61
C PHE A 570 -23.32 -20.78 10.47
N ALA A 571 -23.04 -20.76 11.77
CA ALA A 571 -23.62 -19.82 12.74
C ALA A 571 -22.46 -18.97 13.26
N ILE A 572 -22.63 -17.65 13.32
CA ILE A 572 -21.54 -16.74 13.70
C ILE A 572 -22.02 -15.83 14.82
N LEU A 573 -21.30 -15.81 15.94
CA LEU A 573 -21.52 -14.89 17.04
C LEU A 573 -20.39 -13.86 17.11
N ARG A 574 -20.75 -12.56 17.09
CA ARG A 574 -19.82 -11.44 17.30
C ARG A 574 -20.50 -10.30 18.03
N GLN A 575 -19.71 -9.38 18.59
CA GLN A 575 -20.19 -8.26 19.41
C GLN A 575 -21.21 -7.36 18.71
N SER A 576 -20.93 -6.89 17.50
CA SER A 576 -21.84 -6.06 16.71
C SER A 576 -21.67 -6.32 15.21
N TRP A 577 -22.78 -6.24 14.48
CA TRP A 577 -22.87 -6.38 13.02
C TRP A 577 -22.89 -5.04 12.27
N GLU A 578 -22.86 -3.91 12.97
CA GLU A 578 -23.00 -2.57 12.38
C GLU A 578 -21.75 -2.13 11.60
N ASN A 579 -20.57 -2.63 11.98
CA ASN A 579 -19.32 -2.30 11.30
C ASN A 579 -19.14 -3.18 10.04
N GLN A 580 -19.58 -2.66 8.89
CA GLN A 580 -19.71 -3.37 7.61
C GLN A 580 -18.40 -3.54 6.80
N MET A 581 -17.26 -3.04 7.26
CA MET A 581 -16.04 -2.90 6.44
C MET A 581 -15.38 -4.21 5.95
N PHE A 582 -15.90 -5.41 6.28
CA PHE A 582 -15.25 -6.69 5.96
C PHE A 582 -16.10 -7.69 5.13
N PHE A 583 -17.27 -7.32 4.62
CA PHE A 583 -18.23 -8.30 4.07
C PHE A 583 -18.23 -8.49 2.54
N ASN A 584 -17.25 -7.94 1.82
CA ASN A 584 -17.30 -7.96 0.35
C ASN A 584 -16.98 -9.31 -0.32
N GLN A 585 -16.55 -10.34 0.44
CA GLN A 585 -16.39 -11.72 -0.03
C GLN A 585 -16.62 -12.71 1.12
N LEU A 586 -17.89 -12.99 1.42
CA LEU A 586 -18.23 -14.04 2.39
C LEU A 586 -18.09 -15.42 1.72
N PRO A 587 -17.36 -16.38 2.31
CA PRO A 587 -17.14 -17.70 1.70
C PRO A 587 -18.43 -18.50 1.48
N SER A 588 -19.44 -18.30 2.34
CA SER A 588 -20.74 -18.97 2.28
C SER A 588 -21.80 -18.20 3.08
N GLU A 589 -23.08 -18.61 2.98
CA GLU A 589 -24.16 -18.07 3.79
C GLU A 589 -24.04 -18.51 5.27
N PHE A 590 -24.44 -17.63 6.20
CA PHE A 590 -24.40 -17.92 7.62
C PHE A 590 -25.52 -17.22 8.40
N GLN A 591 -25.84 -17.77 9.56
CA GLN A 591 -26.75 -17.20 10.53
C GLN A 591 -25.99 -16.26 11.48
N ARG A 592 -26.62 -15.13 11.83
CA ARG A 592 -26.01 -14.05 12.61
C ARG A 592 -26.52 -14.06 14.04
N TYR A 593 -25.59 -13.98 14.98
CA TYR A 593 -25.87 -13.92 16.41
C TYR A 593 -25.04 -12.82 17.07
N THR A 594 -25.55 -12.30 18.18
CA THR A 594 -24.88 -11.36 19.08
C THR A 594 -24.77 -11.99 20.49
N PRO A 595 -24.01 -11.39 21.43
CA PRO A 595 -23.89 -11.92 22.78
C PRO A 595 -25.23 -12.15 23.49
N GLU A 596 -26.24 -11.33 23.21
CA GLU A 596 -27.59 -11.45 23.77
C GLU A 596 -28.31 -12.73 23.31
N THR A 597 -27.89 -13.29 22.18
CA THR A 597 -28.45 -14.49 21.55
C THR A 597 -27.55 -15.71 21.68
N LEU A 598 -26.61 -15.71 22.64
CA LEU A 598 -25.64 -16.80 22.85
C LEU A 598 -26.33 -18.17 22.99
N HIS A 599 -27.43 -18.25 23.73
CA HIS A 599 -28.13 -19.52 23.96
C HIS A 599 -28.73 -20.09 22.67
N GLU A 600 -29.32 -19.25 21.82
CA GLU A 600 -29.85 -19.67 20.52
C GLU A 600 -28.73 -20.14 19.59
N PHE A 601 -27.61 -19.41 19.58
CA PHE A 601 -26.40 -19.79 18.85
C PHE A 601 -25.89 -21.18 19.24
N LEU A 602 -25.80 -21.46 20.54
CA LEU A 602 -25.33 -22.76 21.06
C LEU A 602 -26.28 -23.90 20.64
N GLN A 603 -27.60 -23.70 20.76
CA GLN A 603 -28.59 -24.71 20.37
C GLN A 603 -28.53 -25.09 18.87
N LYS A 604 -28.08 -24.17 18.01
CA LYS A 604 -27.94 -24.41 16.56
C LYS A 604 -26.60 -25.00 16.16
N THR A 605 -25.63 -25.05 17.06
CA THR A 605 -24.24 -25.42 16.77
C THR A 605 -24.01 -26.92 16.91
N ASP A 606 -23.41 -27.56 15.89
CA ASP A 606 -22.91 -28.93 15.97
C ASP A 606 -21.40 -28.98 16.26
N PHE A 607 -20.64 -28.02 15.72
CA PHE A 607 -19.20 -27.87 15.96
C PHE A 607 -18.91 -26.45 16.42
N LEU A 608 -18.65 -26.26 17.72
CA LEU A 608 -18.37 -24.97 18.33
C LEU A 608 -16.88 -24.66 18.26
N ILE A 609 -16.48 -23.68 17.44
CA ILE A 609 -15.09 -23.20 17.35
C ILE A 609 -14.99 -21.85 18.07
N ILE A 610 -14.18 -21.82 19.13
CA ILE A 610 -14.05 -20.66 20.02
C ILE A 610 -12.75 -19.91 19.69
N ALA A 611 -12.89 -18.65 19.27
CA ALA A 611 -11.79 -17.73 18.95
C ALA A 611 -12.04 -16.33 19.58
N LEU A 612 -12.24 -16.30 20.90
CA LEU A 612 -12.45 -15.06 21.66
C LEU A 612 -11.18 -14.61 22.40
N PRO A 613 -10.97 -13.30 22.60
CA PRO A 613 -9.97 -12.85 23.57
C PRO A 613 -10.38 -13.24 24.99
N GLN A 614 -9.40 -13.38 25.90
CA GLN A 614 -9.66 -13.54 27.33
C GLN A 614 -9.77 -12.17 27.98
N THR A 615 -10.97 -11.88 28.46
CA THR A 615 -11.39 -10.62 29.09
C THR A 615 -12.28 -10.96 30.27
N GLU A 616 -12.53 -10.00 31.16
CA GLU A 616 -13.49 -10.15 32.27
C GLU A 616 -14.88 -10.61 31.78
N LYS A 617 -15.29 -10.21 30.56
CA LYS A 617 -16.58 -10.59 29.97
C LYS A 617 -16.61 -11.98 29.34
N THR A 618 -15.45 -12.53 28.99
CA THR A 618 -15.35 -13.82 28.27
C THR A 618 -14.87 -14.95 29.17
N VAL A 619 -14.22 -14.65 30.30
CA VAL A 619 -13.85 -15.66 31.30
C VAL A 619 -15.10 -16.31 31.87
N GLY A 620 -15.15 -17.64 31.80
CA GLY A 620 -16.27 -18.44 32.27
C GLY A 620 -17.58 -18.21 31.50
N MET A 621 -17.52 -17.60 30.31
CA MET A 621 -18.68 -17.36 29.44
C MET A 621 -19.41 -18.66 29.08
N ILE A 622 -18.67 -19.76 28.94
CA ILE A 622 -19.25 -21.09 28.73
C ILE A 622 -19.14 -21.88 30.04
N GLY A 623 -20.25 -22.00 30.76
CA GLY A 623 -20.40 -22.79 31.97
C GLY A 623 -21.24 -24.04 31.74
N GLU A 624 -21.78 -24.60 32.83
CA GLU A 624 -22.61 -25.80 32.78
C GLU A 624 -23.90 -25.59 31.98
N THR A 625 -24.59 -24.46 32.20
CA THR A 625 -25.81 -24.11 31.47
C THR A 625 -25.57 -23.99 29.98
N GLU A 626 -24.49 -23.33 29.56
CA GLU A 626 -24.16 -23.15 28.14
C GLU A 626 -23.77 -24.48 27.48
N LEU A 627 -23.06 -25.35 28.20
CA LEU A 627 -22.72 -26.69 27.71
C LEU A 627 -23.96 -27.57 27.56
N ASP A 628 -24.96 -27.44 28.44
CA ASP A 628 -26.24 -28.18 28.34
C ASP A 628 -27.14 -27.71 27.19
N LEU A 629 -26.90 -26.51 26.65
CA LEU A 629 -27.61 -26.01 25.48
C LEU A 629 -27.05 -26.58 24.17
N LEU A 630 -25.82 -27.09 24.17
CA LEU A 630 -25.27 -27.81 23.04
C LEU A 630 -25.96 -29.17 22.89
N LYS A 631 -25.96 -29.70 21.67
CA LYS A 631 -26.43 -31.07 21.42
C LYS A 631 -25.49 -32.06 22.11
N SER A 632 -26.02 -33.20 22.52
CA SER A 632 -25.20 -34.28 23.12
C SER A 632 -24.14 -34.84 22.16
N ASP A 633 -24.34 -34.68 20.84
CA ASP A 633 -23.38 -35.02 19.79
C ASP A 633 -22.59 -33.81 19.26
N ALA A 634 -22.62 -32.66 19.93
CA ALA A 634 -21.84 -31.49 19.55
C ALA A 634 -20.37 -31.61 19.98
N PHE A 635 -19.46 -30.98 19.23
CA PHE A 635 -18.04 -30.96 19.54
C PHE A 635 -17.53 -29.55 19.75
N ILE A 636 -16.57 -29.40 20.66
CA ILE A 636 -15.98 -28.11 21.02
C ILE A 636 -14.54 -28.06 20.56
N ILE A 637 -14.14 -26.98 19.89
CA ILE A 637 -12.78 -26.73 19.46
C ILE A 637 -12.36 -25.41 20.10
N ASN A 638 -11.49 -25.50 21.11
CA ASN A 638 -10.97 -24.31 21.78
C ASN A 638 -9.52 -24.05 21.35
N ILE A 639 -9.34 -23.00 20.56
CA ILE A 639 -8.03 -22.46 20.12
C ILE A 639 -7.81 -21.03 20.64
N SER A 640 -8.66 -20.60 21.58
CA SER A 640 -8.67 -19.25 22.12
C SER A 640 -7.90 -19.16 23.44
N ARG A 641 -8.57 -19.32 24.59
CA ARG A 641 -7.98 -19.41 25.93
C ARG A 641 -8.76 -20.43 26.76
N GLY A 642 -8.07 -21.16 27.64
CA GLY A 642 -8.70 -22.15 28.53
C GLY A 642 -9.83 -21.55 29.37
N PRO A 643 -9.58 -20.44 30.11
CA PRO A 643 -10.56 -19.83 31.02
C PRO A 643 -11.86 -19.32 30.41
N ILE A 644 -12.01 -19.30 29.07
CA ILE A 644 -13.30 -18.93 28.44
C ILE A 644 -14.40 -19.96 28.76
N ILE A 645 -14.01 -21.22 28.93
CA ILE A 645 -14.89 -22.29 29.40
C ILE A 645 -14.57 -22.56 30.88
N LYS A 646 -15.57 -22.83 31.72
CA LYS A 646 -15.31 -23.26 33.11
C LYS A 646 -14.74 -24.68 33.12
N GLU A 647 -13.54 -24.86 33.68
CA GLU A 647 -12.78 -26.11 33.62
C GLU A 647 -13.57 -27.34 34.09
N GLN A 648 -14.09 -27.29 35.31
CA GLN A 648 -14.91 -28.35 35.90
C GLN A 648 -16.16 -28.65 35.06
N ALA A 649 -16.79 -27.63 34.49
CA ALA A 649 -18.00 -27.79 33.69
C ALA A 649 -17.68 -28.55 32.39
N LEU A 650 -16.61 -28.16 31.70
CA LEU A 650 -16.14 -28.85 30.49
C LEU A 650 -15.77 -30.31 30.77
N TYR A 651 -14.96 -30.56 31.80
CA TYR A 651 -14.59 -31.92 32.20
C TYR A 651 -15.82 -32.77 32.52
N SER A 652 -16.77 -32.23 33.29
CA SER A 652 -18.00 -32.94 33.67
C SER A 652 -18.88 -33.23 32.45
N ALA A 653 -19.01 -32.28 31.52
CA ALA A 653 -19.76 -32.46 30.29
C ALA A 653 -19.15 -33.55 29.40
N LEU A 654 -17.82 -33.59 29.28
CA LEU A 654 -17.11 -34.60 28.49
C LEU A 654 -17.16 -35.99 29.15
N LYS A 655 -16.88 -36.06 30.46
CA LYS A 655 -16.93 -37.31 31.25
C LYS A 655 -18.31 -37.95 31.22
N ASN A 656 -19.36 -37.14 31.39
CA ASN A 656 -20.74 -37.60 31.39
C ASN A 656 -21.35 -37.68 29.97
N ARG A 657 -20.55 -37.44 28.92
CA ARG A 657 -20.98 -37.40 27.50
C ARG A 657 -22.22 -36.54 27.23
N ARG A 658 -22.32 -35.41 27.95
CA ARG A 658 -23.30 -34.34 27.65
C ARG A 658 -22.90 -33.56 26.39
N VAL A 659 -21.64 -33.66 25.98
CA VAL A 659 -21.13 -33.24 24.67
C VAL A 659 -20.35 -34.39 24.04
N GLY A 660 -20.32 -34.43 22.71
CA GLY A 660 -19.75 -35.53 21.93
C GLY A 660 -18.23 -35.63 22.06
N GLY A 661 -17.55 -34.51 22.27
CA GLY A 661 -16.12 -34.44 22.52
C GLY A 661 -15.54 -33.04 22.41
N ALA A 662 -14.24 -32.91 22.65
CA ALA A 662 -13.54 -31.64 22.52
C ALA A 662 -12.14 -31.79 21.91
N ALA A 663 -11.68 -30.79 21.16
CA ALA A 663 -10.28 -30.59 20.83
C ALA A 663 -9.80 -29.29 21.47
N ILE A 664 -8.74 -29.37 22.26
CA ILE A 664 -8.31 -28.28 23.14
C ILE A 664 -6.83 -28.01 22.88
N ASP A 665 -6.52 -26.81 22.37
CA ASP A 665 -5.13 -26.34 22.22
C ASP A 665 -4.69 -25.45 23.40
N VAL A 666 -5.64 -24.85 24.12
CA VAL A 666 -5.39 -23.80 25.10
C VAL A 666 -5.90 -24.19 26.47
N TRP A 667 -5.15 -23.87 27.50
CA TRP A 667 -5.27 -24.50 28.82
C TRP A 667 -5.40 -23.47 29.95
N TYR A 668 -5.60 -23.97 31.16
CA TYR A 668 -5.90 -23.18 32.36
C TYR A 668 -4.63 -22.78 33.11
N GLU A 669 -3.61 -23.64 33.10
CA GLU A 669 -2.30 -23.41 33.71
C GLU A 669 -1.20 -23.53 32.65
N TYR A 670 -0.25 -22.59 32.64
CA TYR A 670 0.89 -22.57 31.70
C TYR A 670 2.23 -22.82 32.37
N GLU A 671 2.27 -22.91 33.70
CA GLU A 671 3.43 -23.30 34.48
C GLU A 671 3.10 -24.53 35.36
N PRO A 672 2.65 -25.65 34.77
CA PRO A 672 2.23 -26.81 35.55
C PRO A 672 3.41 -27.48 36.26
N GLU A 673 3.17 -27.88 37.51
CA GLU A 673 4.05 -28.75 38.27
C GLU A 673 4.11 -30.14 37.64
N SER A 674 5.24 -30.83 37.84
CA SER A 674 5.37 -32.23 37.45
C SER A 674 4.70 -33.12 38.49
N ASP A 675 4.02 -34.18 38.03
CA ASP A 675 3.63 -35.28 38.90
C ASP A 675 4.82 -36.17 39.30
N ASP A 676 4.57 -37.20 40.11
CA ASP A 676 5.59 -38.15 40.59
C ASP A 676 6.33 -38.88 39.46
N GLU A 677 5.76 -38.91 38.24
CA GLU A 677 6.33 -39.53 37.05
C GLU A 677 7.01 -38.51 36.11
N GLY A 678 7.09 -37.24 36.52
CA GLY A 678 7.67 -36.15 35.74
C GLY A 678 6.76 -35.59 34.64
N ARG A 679 5.50 -36.06 34.54
CA ARG A 679 4.53 -35.57 33.55
C ARG A 679 3.96 -34.24 33.99
N LYS A 680 3.66 -33.37 33.03
CA LYS A 680 3.11 -32.03 33.27
C LYS A 680 1.77 -31.88 32.59
N TYR A 681 0.76 -31.46 33.36
CA TYR A 681 -0.60 -31.28 32.87
C TYR A 681 -1.05 -29.83 33.08
N PRO A 682 -1.42 -29.10 32.01
CA PRO A 682 -1.82 -27.70 32.11
C PRO A 682 -3.28 -27.52 32.60
N TYR A 683 -3.80 -28.48 33.36
CA TYR A 683 -5.18 -28.59 33.82
C TYR A 683 -5.26 -29.36 35.14
N HIS A 684 -6.32 -29.12 35.91
CA HIS A 684 -6.57 -29.68 37.24
C HIS A 684 -7.47 -30.92 37.20
N HIS A 685 -8.26 -31.10 36.13
CA HIS A 685 -9.08 -32.29 35.94
C HIS A 685 -8.48 -33.21 34.89
N PRO A 686 -8.56 -34.55 35.03
CA PRO A 686 -7.78 -35.49 34.21
C PRO A 686 -8.35 -35.65 32.79
N PHE A 687 -8.21 -34.62 31.95
CA PHE A 687 -8.65 -34.64 30.55
C PHE A 687 -7.94 -35.72 29.72
N HIS A 688 -6.70 -36.10 30.08
CA HIS A 688 -5.96 -37.19 29.43
C HIS A 688 -6.56 -38.57 29.62
N GLU A 689 -7.43 -38.77 30.61
CA GLU A 689 -8.12 -40.04 30.82
C GLU A 689 -9.36 -40.19 29.91
N LEU A 690 -9.80 -39.12 29.24
CA LEU A 690 -11.03 -39.11 28.45
C LEU A 690 -10.79 -39.55 27.00
N ASP A 691 -11.65 -40.44 26.49
CA ASP A 691 -11.56 -41.00 25.13
C ASP A 691 -12.18 -40.12 24.02
N ASN A 692 -12.85 -39.04 24.43
CA ASN A 692 -13.56 -38.09 23.57
C ASN A 692 -12.88 -36.72 23.55
N VAL A 693 -11.57 -36.68 23.81
CA VAL A 693 -10.79 -35.44 23.79
C VAL A 693 -9.53 -35.58 22.91
N VAL A 694 -9.21 -34.55 22.15
CA VAL A 694 -7.91 -34.35 21.51
C VAL A 694 -7.19 -33.23 22.25
N LEU A 695 -6.03 -33.55 22.84
CA LEU A 695 -5.22 -32.60 23.59
C LEU A 695 -4.10 -32.05 22.70
N SER A 696 -3.91 -30.74 22.66
CA SER A 696 -2.80 -30.08 21.94
C SER A 696 -2.08 -29.08 22.87
N PRO A 697 -0.75 -29.01 22.86
CA PRO A 697 0.01 -28.28 23.88
C PRO A 697 0.24 -26.80 23.49
N HIS A 698 -0.82 -26.07 23.14
CA HIS A 698 -0.78 -24.67 22.72
C HIS A 698 0.16 -24.41 21.54
N ARG A 699 -0.08 -25.12 20.44
CA ARG A 699 0.81 -25.13 19.26
C ARG A 699 0.20 -24.50 18.02
N ALA A 700 -1.03 -24.00 18.08
CA ALA A 700 -1.72 -23.46 16.91
C ALA A 700 -0.97 -22.32 16.20
N ALA A 701 -0.15 -21.56 16.93
CA ALA A 701 0.62 -20.44 16.38
C ALA A 701 1.90 -20.85 15.61
N SER A 702 2.27 -22.13 15.56
CA SER A 702 3.49 -22.61 14.91
C SER A 702 3.34 -22.68 13.38
N PRO A 703 4.40 -22.43 12.59
CA PRO A 703 5.78 -22.19 13.02
C PRO A 703 6.12 -20.71 13.26
N PHE A 704 7.19 -20.47 14.04
CA PHE A 704 7.63 -19.12 14.46
C PHE A 704 8.76 -18.54 13.60
N ASP A 705 9.31 -19.35 12.69
CA ASP A 705 10.35 -18.97 11.73
C ASP A 705 9.77 -18.52 10.38
N ASP A 706 8.44 -18.52 10.23
CA ASP A 706 7.79 -17.88 9.10
C ASP A 706 7.99 -16.35 9.19
N LEU A 707 8.58 -15.78 8.13
CA LEU A 707 8.94 -14.38 8.09
C LEU A 707 7.72 -13.48 7.87
N GLU A 708 6.70 -13.93 7.14
CA GLU A 708 5.49 -13.13 6.83
C GLU A 708 4.65 -12.87 8.09
N TRP A 709 4.84 -13.66 9.16
CA TRP A 709 4.27 -13.35 10.47
C TRP A 709 4.66 -11.93 10.92
N TRP A 710 5.84 -11.44 10.55
CA TRP A 710 6.38 -10.18 11.05
C TRP A 710 5.97 -8.96 10.21
N ASP A 711 5.20 -9.14 9.14
CA ASP A 711 4.77 -8.06 8.24
C ASP A 711 3.97 -6.98 8.95
N GLU A 712 3.08 -7.37 9.87
CA GLU A 712 2.31 -6.40 10.66
C GLU A 712 3.19 -5.57 11.61
N VAL A 713 4.29 -6.16 12.11
CA VAL A 713 5.26 -5.45 12.95
C VAL A 713 6.02 -4.45 12.08
N ILE A 714 6.47 -4.87 10.89
CA ILE A 714 7.13 -3.99 9.91
C ILE A 714 6.22 -2.83 9.53
N GLU A 715 4.96 -3.10 9.18
CA GLU A 715 3.97 -2.07 8.82
C GLU A 715 3.74 -1.08 9.97
N ASN A 716 3.65 -1.54 11.22
CA ASN A 716 3.52 -0.64 12.36
C ASN A 716 4.78 0.21 12.62
N LEU A 717 5.97 -0.32 12.38
CA LEU A 717 7.21 0.44 12.43
C LEU A 717 7.31 1.46 11.29
N MET A 718 6.84 1.11 10.10
CA MET A 718 6.71 2.04 8.97
C MET A 718 5.72 3.16 9.28
N ARG A 719 4.56 2.84 9.88
CA ARG A 719 3.59 3.85 10.37
C ARG A 719 4.24 4.79 11.38
N LEU A 720 4.99 4.24 12.34
CA LEU A 720 5.70 5.06 13.32
C LEU A 720 6.72 5.99 12.66
N ALA A 721 7.52 5.50 11.72
CA ALA A 721 8.47 6.31 10.98
C ALA A 721 7.79 7.47 10.22
N GLN A 722 6.56 7.23 9.74
CA GLN A 722 5.70 8.21 9.09
C GLN A 722 4.99 9.16 10.09
N ASN A 723 5.33 9.11 11.38
CA ASN A 723 4.67 9.83 12.48
C ASN A 723 3.15 9.55 12.57
N ARG A 724 2.69 8.40 12.09
CA ARG A 724 1.31 7.97 12.17
C ARG A 724 1.02 7.32 13.52
N THR A 725 -0.22 7.48 13.99
CA THR A 725 -0.73 6.86 15.23
C THR A 725 -1.86 5.87 14.97
N ASP A 726 -2.28 5.69 13.72
CA ASP A 726 -3.27 4.70 13.31
C ASP A 726 -2.62 3.32 13.12
N PHE A 727 -1.92 2.82 14.14
CA PHE A 727 -1.32 1.49 14.15
C PHE A 727 -2.38 0.39 13.90
N LEU A 728 -1.95 -0.69 13.23
CA LEU A 728 -2.73 -1.92 13.14
C LEU A 728 -2.87 -2.53 14.54
N ASN A 729 -4.01 -3.17 14.79
CA ASN A 729 -4.21 -4.03 15.95
C ASN A 729 -3.90 -3.33 17.29
N GLN A 730 -4.36 -2.07 17.42
CA GLN A 730 -4.28 -1.34 18.68
C GLN A 730 -5.20 -1.98 19.72
N VAL A 731 -4.62 -2.27 20.88
CA VAL A 731 -5.33 -2.87 22.01
C VAL A 731 -6.06 -1.79 22.78
N ASP A 732 -7.37 -1.95 22.94
CA ASP A 732 -8.15 -1.11 23.82
C ASP A 732 -8.01 -1.63 25.26
N ILE A 733 -7.14 -1.01 26.05
CA ILE A 733 -6.85 -1.39 27.45
C ILE A 733 -8.12 -1.43 28.33
N SER A 734 -9.14 -0.64 27.99
CA SER A 734 -10.42 -0.63 28.71
C SER A 734 -11.27 -1.85 28.36
N LYS A 735 -11.17 -2.35 27.13
CA LYS A 735 -11.88 -3.54 26.66
C LYS A 735 -11.09 -4.84 26.78
N GLU A 736 -9.78 -4.75 27.05
CA GLU A 736 -8.86 -5.88 27.25
C GLU A 736 -8.50 -6.65 25.98
N TYR A 737 -8.74 -6.07 24.80
CA TYR A 737 -8.39 -6.66 23.50
C TYR A 737 -8.19 -5.63 22.40
#